data_AF-A0A0G4MFS5-F1
#
_entry.id   AF-A0A0G4MFS5-F1
#
_cell.length_a   1.000
_cell.length_b   1.000
_cell.length_c   1.000
_cell.angle_alpha   90.00
_cell.angle_beta   90.00
_cell.angle_gamma   90.00
#
_symmetry.space_group_name_H-M   'P 1'
#
loop_
_entity.id
_entity.type
_entity.pdbx_description
1 polymer ?
#
loop_
_entity_poly.entity_id
_entity_poly.type
_entity_poly.pdbx_seq_one_letter_code
_entity_poly.pdbx_strand_id
1 'polypeptide(L)'
;MHVTGRTMTKQNALVSERSGVSLRSMMAPLFANQSCDPFQPREAPCELGNYVVYAIDASGPEDIIAALRFAEEKNVRFVIRNTGHDYHGRSTGAGALSVWMHHLKDTEIIDWDDGQYVGKALKLGAGVQGFEAIEVARREGLTIVTGECPTIGLAGAYTQGGGHSALSSIFGLAADNALSFDVVTPSGELIIASSSENQDLYWALSGGGGGVFGVVVSMVVRAHPDAKVSGARFAVAIPSNQSELLYDVVDAFHAALPDIVDAGVMVIYFFGPGFFQVAALTAYGKKREETEQILAPFSSSLAGLGIELEVAYTEFSSYADHYDHYWGPLPSGNIQVGTDLFGGRLLPRKVLPDFAPTTRKLVELGVVFIGVGLNVSPFGKNNVNAVLPQWRDSIVQVSLTLPWDFEAPFEEMVALQDRITNEVQPVIEAATPGAGAYMNEADFRQSDWQETLFGENYPELLRIKNNLDPRGFYHTYCRSICPCLPTMSHIKPPQTVVIVGGGIVGSALAHFLCISNVNRQITVVDRSLSPLVGSTGHAPGFIGQFNDSEVLTRLAMATVSEYHKIPGGFDAVGGLEVAHSISGVERLRSRQSKAAALGLPAQLLSVRQASQMAPDLVRSSDTESGAALSFSSDGTADANCITAYFQHSAKANGAQFVEAEVRRLIIADGRTTGVELGDVSSSRQLIADVVILATGVWAQALLAREQQHQQQHHHQVADGTPLPVVPVVPVGHPYLHGEARPPLGRKMPFVRWPEHHVYARDHGDRYGLGTYDHQPLECKLTNGTAIGDWVQGFDAPLTAATSLVPDEASKQLRAGVKFNGIFSMTPDNMPLAGAVQSIKGLYMAVAVWVTHAAGTAKFLTRVIDGIDGDEAVRRALDPERFKGGDLATLEKASLVGYNEIYKTQEAQL
;
A
#
# COMPACT_ATOMS: atom_id res chain seq x y z
N MET A 1 -19.73 31.36 -20.65
CA MET A 1 -20.97 30.70 -21.09
C MET A 1 -22.15 31.54 -20.64
N HIS A 2 -22.80 32.28 -21.55
CA HIS A 2 -24.11 32.87 -21.32
C HIS A 2 -25.16 31.79 -21.65
N VAL A 3 -25.89 31.31 -20.65
CA VAL A 3 -27.10 30.50 -20.85
C VAL A 3 -28.26 31.28 -20.25
N THR A 4 -29.25 31.53 -21.10
CA THR A 4 -30.45 32.31 -20.89
C THR A 4 -31.45 31.65 -19.93
N GLY A 5 -31.91 32.40 -18.93
CA GLY A 5 -33.35 32.53 -18.69
C GLY A 5 -34.11 31.45 -17.90
N ARG A 6 -33.51 30.78 -16.92
CA ARG A 6 -34.23 30.27 -15.72
C ARG A 6 -33.27 30.34 -14.53
N THR A 7 -33.69 30.99 -13.46
CA THR A 7 -32.91 31.15 -12.21
C THR A 7 -32.57 29.77 -11.65
N MET A 8 -31.33 29.30 -11.86
CA MET A 8 -30.81 28.16 -11.11
C MET A 8 -30.69 28.56 -9.65
N THR A 9 -31.38 27.85 -8.76
CA THR A 9 -31.01 27.85 -7.35
C THR A 9 -29.63 27.20 -7.22
N LYS A 10 -28.77 27.69 -6.31
CA LYS A 10 -27.40 27.16 -6.10
C LYS A 10 -27.40 25.64 -5.95
N GLN A 11 -28.44 25.10 -5.31
CA GLN A 11 -28.64 23.66 -5.07
C GLN A 11 -28.74 22.82 -6.35
N ASN A 12 -29.42 23.31 -7.40
CA ASN A 12 -29.58 22.54 -8.63
C ASN A 12 -28.31 22.47 -9.50
N ALA A 13 -27.30 23.30 -9.25
CA ALA A 13 -26.09 23.36 -10.08
C ALA A 13 -25.11 22.20 -9.84
N LEU A 14 -25.03 21.68 -8.61
CA LEU A 14 -24.20 20.52 -8.24
C LEU A 14 -25.00 19.24 -8.01
N VAL A 15 -26.24 19.37 -7.52
CA VAL A 15 -27.07 18.23 -7.06
C VAL A 15 -27.95 17.65 -8.17
N SER A 16 -28.15 18.37 -9.29
CA SER A 16 -28.91 17.83 -10.41
C SER A 16 -28.03 16.98 -11.33
N GLU A 17 -28.59 15.88 -11.83
CA GLU A 17 -27.98 15.00 -12.84
C GLU A 17 -27.56 15.74 -14.14
N ARG A 18 -27.88 17.04 -14.29
CA ARG A 18 -27.40 17.91 -15.36
C ARG A 18 -25.91 18.29 -15.24
N SER A 19 -25.26 18.07 -14.09
CA SER A 19 -23.80 18.23 -13.95
C SER A 19 -23.02 17.21 -14.81
N GLY A 20 -23.64 16.08 -15.17
CA GLY A 20 -23.08 15.09 -16.10
C GLY A 20 -22.89 15.60 -17.54
N VAL A 21 -23.46 16.75 -17.89
CA VAL A 21 -23.31 17.42 -19.21
C VAL A 21 -22.02 18.27 -19.28
N SER A 22 -21.24 18.31 -18.19
CA SER A 22 -19.95 18.98 -18.16
C SER A 22 -18.79 18.01 -18.40
N LEU A 23 -17.87 18.41 -19.26
CA LEU A 23 -16.59 17.75 -19.56
C LEU A 23 -15.76 17.39 -18.30
N ARG A 24 -15.99 18.08 -17.17
CA ARG A 24 -15.13 17.96 -15.97
C ARG A 24 -15.86 17.82 -14.64
N SER A 25 -17.17 18.08 -14.57
CA SER A 25 -17.90 18.19 -13.29
C SER A 25 -18.13 16.85 -12.61
N MET A 26 -17.83 16.73 -11.33
CA MET A 26 -18.14 15.51 -10.56
C MET A 26 -19.44 15.68 -9.78
N MET A 27 -20.17 14.59 -9.58
CA MET A 27 -21.40 14.59 -8.79
C MET A 27 -21.12 14.38 -7.29
N ALA A 28 -20.05 13.67 -6.93
CA ALA A 28 -19.66 13.46 -5.53
C ALA A 28 -18.93 14.69 -4.96
N PRO A 29 -19.54 15.45 -4.01
CA PRO A 29 -19.02 16.73 -3.55
C PRO A 29 -17.71 16.60 -2.76
N LEU A 30 -17.53 15.48 -2.04
CA LEU A 30 -16.28 15.18 -1.33
C LEU A 30 -15.08 15.21 -2.28
N PHE A 31 -15.24 14.69 -3.50
CA PHE A 31 -14.17 14.68 -4.51
C PHE A 31 -14.07 15.98 -5.29
N ALA A 32 -15.16 16.76 -5.38
CA ALA A 32 -15.10 18.13 -5.87
C ALA A 32 -14.30 19.07 -4.93
N ASN A 33 -14.15 18.69 -3.66
CA ASN A 33 -13.24 19.30 -2.67
C ASN A 33 -13.43 20.82 -2.52
N GLN A 34 -14.68 21.29 -2.64
CA GLN A 34 -15.06 22.71 -2.62
C GLN A 34 -14.16 23.64 -3.49
N SER A 35 -13.49 23.09 -4.52
CA SER A 35 -12.38 23.78 -5.20
C SER A 35 -12.87 24.88 -6.15
N CYS A 36 -14.03 24.67 -6.75
CA CYS A 36 -14.75 25.68 -7.52
C CYS A 36 -16.25 25.43 -7.37
N ASP A 37 -16.75 25.76 -6.19
CA ASP A 37 -18.06 25.34 -5.71
C ASP A 37 -19.02 26.55 -5.58
N PRO A 38 -20.24 26.49 -6.15
CA PRO A 38 -21.22 27.57 -6.12
C PRO A 38 -21.74 27.95 -4.72
N PHE A 39 -21.48 27.13 -3.70
CA PHE A 39 -21.83 27.39 -2.31
C PHE A 39 -20.75 28.18 -1.55
N GLN A 40 -19.54 28.30 -2.12
CA GLN A 40 -18.47 29.12 -1.54
C GLN A 40 -18.70 30.63 -1.75
N PRO A 41 -18.04 31.50 -0.95
CA PRO A 41 -18.04 32.94 -1.18
C PRO A 41 -17.63 33.26 -2.62
N ARG A 42 -18.24 34.28 -3.22
CA ARG A 42 -17.99 34.65 -4.62
C ARG A 42 -16.53 35.02 -4.88
N GLU A 43 -15.86 35.52 -3.85
CA GLU A 43 -14.47 35.96 -3.85
C GLU A 43 -13.48 34.79 -3.70
N ALA A 44 -13.96 33.59 -3.34
CA ALA A 44 -13.11 32.40 -3.26
C ALA A 44 -12.53 32.07 -4.65
N PRO A 45 -11.22 31.81 -4.77
CA PRO A 45 -10.63 31.39 -6.03
C PRO A 45 -11.29 30.11 -6.55
N CYS A 46 -11.73 30.13 -7.82
CA CYS A 46 -12.15 28.92 -8.51
C CYS A 46 -10.90 28.17 -8.98
N GLU A 47 -10.55 27.12 -8.25
CA GLU A 47 -9.41 26.25 -8.54
C GLU A 47 -9.87 24.92 -9.15
N LEU A 48 -8.97 24.26 -9.90
CA LEU A 48 -9.28 22.94 -10.44
C LEU A 48 -9.34 21.86 -9.35
N GLY A 49 -8.48 21.94 -8.32
CA GLY A 49 -8.39 20.88 -7.31
C GLY A 49 -8.26 19.48 -7.93
N ASN A 50 -9.24 18.63 -7.66
CA ASN A 50 -9.29 17.25 -8.17
C ASN A 50 -9.85 17.12 -9.59
N TYR A 51 -10.31 18.21 -10.21
CA TYR A 51 -10.82 18.19 -11.57
C TYR A 51 -9.68 17.94 -12.56
N VAL A 52 -10.03 17.29 -13.67
CA VAL A 52 -9.10 17.03 -14.77
C VAL A 52 -8.69 18.35 -15.45
N VAL A 53 -7.42 18.47 -15.84
CA VAL A 53 -6.86 19.69 -16.43
C VAL A 53 -7.31 19.84 -17.88
N TYR A 54 -7.36 18.72 -18.60
CA TYR A 54 -7.85 18.63 -19.97
C TYR A 54 -8.81 17.44 -20.10
N ALA A 55 -9.78 17.56 -20.99
CA ALA A 55 -10.71 16.49 -21.33
C ALA A 55 -10.84 16.43 -22.86
N ILE A 56 -10.71 15.23 -23.42
CA ILE A 56 -10.93 14.93 -24.83
C ILE A 56 -12.35 14.42 -24.96
N ASP A 57 -13.17 15.13 -25.71
CA ASP A 57 -14.51 14.70 -26.09
C ASP A 57 -14.39 13.64 -27.19
N ALA A 58 -14.46 12.36 -26.82
CA ALA A 58 -14.17 11.28 -27.74
C ALA A 58 -15.32 11.08 -28.74
N SER A 59 -15.00 11.14 -30.03
CA SER A 59 -15.94 10.84 -31.12
C SER A 59 -15.86 9.39 -31.59
N GLY A 60 -14.83 8.65 -31.18
CA GLY A 60 -14.64 7.25 -31.51
C GLY A 60 -13.31 6.68 -30.97
N PRO A 61 -12.96 5.43 -31.33
CA PRO A 61 -11.77 4.75 -30.81
C PRO A 61 -10.45 5.46 -31.15
N GLU A 62 -10.37 6.14 -32.29
CA GLU A 62 -9.14 6.84 -32.72
C GLU A 62 -8.75 7.98 -31.76
N ASP A 63 -9.72 8.75 -31.26
CA ASP A 63 -9.46 9.82 -30.28
C ASP A 63 -8.93 9.24 -28.96
N ILE A 64 -9.47 8.09 -28.54
CA ILE A 64 -9.05 7.38 -27.34
C ILE A 64 -7.60 6.90 -27.50
N ILE A 65 -7.28 6.26 -28.62
CA ILE A 65 -5.95 5.76 -28.92
C ILE A 65 -4.95 6.92 -28.99
N ALA A 66 -5.31 8.03 -29.62
CA ALA A 66 -4.47 9.23 -29.67
C ALA A 66 -4.23 9.83 -28.27
N ALA A 67 -5.28 9.90 -27.44
CA ALA A 67 -5.19 10.37 -26.07
C ALA A 67 -4.27 9.50 -25.20
N LEU A 68 -4.38 8.17 -25.34
CA LEU A 68 -3.54 7.20 -24.63
C LEU A 68 -2.06 7.39 -25.00
N ARG A 69 -1.76 7.43 -26.31
CA ARG A 69 -0.40 7.66 -26.80
C ARG A 69 0.18 8.99 -26.31
N PHE A 70 -0.62 10.06 -26.33
CA PHE A 70 -0.18 11.36 -25.82
C PHE A 70 0.11 11.33 -24.32
N ALA A 71 -0.80 10.76 -23.53
CA ALA A 71 -0.63 10.65 -22.08
C ALA A 71 0.58 9.79 -21.72
N GLU A 72 0.84 8.71 -22.46
CA GLU A 72 2.04 7.90 -22.30
C GLU A 72 3.31 8.67 -22.66
N GLU A 73 3.37 9.30 -23.84
CA GLU A 73 4.53 10.05 -24.32
C GLU A 73 4.90 11.21 -23.37
N LYS A 74 3.88 11.88 -22.83
CA LYS A 74 4.06 13.04 -21.95
C LYS A 74 4.07 12.70 -20.46
N ASN A 75 3.93 11.42 -20.10
CA ASN A 75 3.81 10.96 -18.72
C ASN A 75 2.73 11.73 -17.94
N VAL A 76 1.56 11.89 -18.55
CA VAL A 76 0.39 12.56 -17.97
C VAL A 76 -0.57 11.49 -17.46
N ARG A 77 -1.11 11.70 -16.25
CA ARG A 77 -2.13 10.82 -15.70
C ARG A 77 -3.35 10.76 -16.62
N PHE A 78 -3.75 9.55 -16.99
CA PHE A 78 -4.91 9.29 -17.84
C PHE A 78 -6.14 8.95 -16.99
N VAL A 79 -7.30 9.55 -17.31
CA VAL A 79 -8.58 9.33 -16.60
C VAL A 79 -9.68 9.01 -17.59
N ILE A 80 -10.44 7.95 -17.31
CA ILE A 80 -11.64 7.60 -18.10
C ILE A 80 -12.86 8.20 -17.41
N ARG A 81 -13.66 8.96 -18.15
CA ARG A 81 -14.87 9.58 -17.61
C ARG A 81 -16.05 9.33 -18.53
N ASN A 82 -17.16 8.86 -17.96
CA ASN A 82 -18.44 8.82 -18.65
C ASN A 82 -19.35 9.96 -18.13
N THR A 83 -20.11 9.71 -17.07
CA THR A 83 -21.14 10.65 -16.57
C THR A 83 -20.68 11.49 -15.39
N GLY A 84 -19.65 11.06 -14.64
CA GLY A 84 -19.19 11.72 -13.41
C GLY A 84 -19.94 11.31 -12.14
N HIS A 85 -20.74 10.24 -12.20
CA HIS A 85 -21.58 9.72 -11.12
C HIS A 85 -20.81 8.97 -10.01
N ASP A 86 -19.51 8.74 -10.22
CA ASP A 86 -18.72 7.86 -9.36
C ASP A 86 -18.58 8.41 -7.93
N TYR A 87 -19.09 7.67 -6.95
CA TYR A 87 -19.03 8.04 -5.53
C TYR A 87 -17.63 7.90 -4.92
N HIS A 88 -16.65 7.33 -5.64
CA HIS A 88 -15.30 7.06 -5.15
C HIS A 88 -14.24 7.94 -5.83
N GLY A 89 -14.64 8.91 -6.66
CA GLY A 89 -13.71 9.79 -7.39
C GLY A 89 -12.85 9.07 -8.45
N ARG A 90 -13.21 7.86 -8.89
CA ARG A 90 -12.49 7.05 -9.89
C ARG A 90 -12.54 7.65 -11.30
N SER A 91 -13.51 8.54 -11.57
CA SER A 91 -13.69 9.23 -12.86
C SER A 91 -13.06 10.63 -12.90
N THR A 92 -12.15 10.94 -11.97
CA THR A 92 -11.39 12.20 -11.95
C THR A 92 -9.92 12.00 -11.55
N GLY A 93 -9.14 13.07 -11.63
CA GLY A 93 -7.80 13.12 -11.07
C GLY A 93 -7.15 14.50 -11.22
N ALA A 94 -6.57 15.01 -10.12
CA ALA A 94 -5.74 16.20 -10.16
C ALA A 94 -4.60 16.03 -11.18
N GLY A 95 -4.35 17.05 -11.99
CA GLY A 95 -3.28 17.04 -13.00
C GLY A 95 -3.53 16.14 -14.21
N ALA A 96 -4.70 15.50 -14.32
CA ALA A 96 -4.95 14.48 -15.34
C ALA A 96 -5.44 15.04 -16.69
N LEU A 97 -5.20 14.25 -17.73
CA LEU A 97 -5.92 14.28 -19.01
C LEU A 97 -7.03 13.22 -18.96
N SER A 98 -8.26 13.62 -19.24
CA SER A 98 -9.38 12.70 -19.34
C SER A 98 -9.82 12.44 -20.77
N VAL A 99 -10.29 11.23 -21.03
CA VAL A 99 -11.14 10.95 -22.19
C VAL A 99 -12.58 10.84 -21.71
N TRP A 100 -13.44 11.65 -22.32
CA TRP A 100 -14.84 11.78 -22.00
C TRP A 100 -15.67 10.97 -23.01
N MET A 101 -16.31 9.92 -22.51
CA MET A 101 -17.01 8.89 -23.31
C MET A 101 -18.45 9.27 -23.65
N HIS A 102 -18.95 10.38 -23.09
CA HIS A 102 -20.37 10.69 -22.99
C HIS A 102 -21.09 10.79 -24.34
N HIS A 103 -20.44 11.27 -25.40
CA HIS A 103 -21.06 11.46 -26.70
C HIS A 103 -21.04 10.23 -27.62
N LEU A 104 -20.49 9.10 -27.17
CA LEU A 104 -20.62 7.82 -27.88
C LEU A 104 -22.02 7.24 -27.63
N LYS A 105 -23.00 7.70 -28.41
CA LYS A 105 -24.44 7.47 -28.21
C LYS A 105 -25.10 6.49 -29.20
N ASP A 106 -24.31 5.84 -30.06
CA ASP A 106 -24.85 4.90 -31.05
C ASP A 106 -25.61 3.75 -30.37
N THR A 107 -26.75 3.37 -30.94
CA THR A 107 -27.60 2.28 -30.42
C THR A 107 -28.21 1.47 -31.55
N GLU A 108 -28.29 0.15 -31.37
CA GLU A 108 -28.88 -0.76 -32.34
C GLU A 108 -29.44 -2.01 -31.64
N ILE A 109 -30.72 -2.34 -31.89
CA ILE A 109 -31.30 -3.63 -31.49
C ILE A 109 -30.93 -4.68 -32.54
N ILE A 110 -30.25 -5.74 -32.10
CA ILE A 110 -29.73 -6.81 -32.94
C ILE A 110 -30.27 -8.17 -32.50
N ASP A 111 -30.25 -9.15 -33.40
CA ASP A 111 -30.37 -10.56 -33.05
C ASP A 111 -28.99 -11.11 -32.69
N TRP A 112 -28.88 -11.78 -31.55
CA TRP A 112 -27.65 -12.36 -31.03
C TRP A 112 -27.75 -13.87 -30.92
N ASP A 113 -26.68 -14.56 -31.31
CA ASP A 113 -26.47 -16.00 -31.12
C ASP A 113 -24.97 -16.26 -30.97
N ASP A 114 -24.54 -16.64 -29.76
CA ASP A 114 -23.18 -17.10 -29.46
C ASP A 114 -23.15 -18.54 -28.92
N GLY A 115 -24.25 -19.28 -29.09
CA GLY A 115 -24.46 -20.61 -28.52
C GLY A 115 -24.73 -20.67 -27.02
N GLN A 116 -24.46 -19.59 -26.26
CA GLN A 116 -24.81 -19.48 -24.84
C GLN A 116 -26.10 -18.68 -24.63
N TYR A 117 -26.31 -17.65 -25.44
CA TYR A 117 -27.51 -16.83 -25.48
C TYR A 117 -28.02 -16.70 -26.91
N VAL A 118 -29.33 -16.90 -27.09
CA VAL A 118 -30.04 -16.68 -28.35
C VAL A 118 -31.22 -15.77 -28.06
N GLY A 119 -31.23 -14.57 -28.64
CA GLY A 119 -32.28 -13.59 -28.39
C GLY A 119 -31.96 -12.19 -28.90
N LYS A 120 -32.80 -11.22 -28.53
CA LYS A 120 -32.57 -9.81 -28.85
C LYS A 120 -31.50 -9.22 -27.93
N ALA A 121 -30.67 -8.36 -28.47
CA ALA A 121 -29.66 -7.63 -27.72
C ALA A 121 -29.64 -6.15 -28.15
N LEU A 122 -29.20 -5.28 -27.25
CA LEU A 122 -28.88 -3.89 -27.57
C LEU A 122 -27.37 -3.77 -27.67
N LYS A 123 -26.88 -3.35 -28.84
CA LYS A 123 -25.54 -2.77 -28.99
C LYS A 123 -25.64 -1.28 -28.65
N LEU A 124 -24.78 -0.80 -27.75
CA LEU A 124 -24.76 0.59 -27.32
C LEU A 124 -23.34 1.14 -27.22
N GLY A 125 -23.17 2.41 -27.58
CA GLY A 125 -21.96 3.19 -27.34
C GLY A 125 -21.73 3.44 -25.84
N ALA A 126 -20.48 3.67 -25.46
CA ALA A 126 -20.09 3.79 -24.06
C ALA A 126 -20.77 4.95 -23.31
N GLY A 127 -21.20 5.98 -24.05
CA GLY A 127 -21.86 7.16 -23.51
C GLY A 127 -23.34 6.98 -23.23
N VAL A 128 -23.98 5.90 -23.73
CA VAL A 128 -25.43 5.67 -23.58
C VAL A 128 -25.81 5.53 -22.10
N GLN A 129 -26.79 6.32 -21.68
CA GLN A 129 -27.32 6.37 -20.32
C GLN A 129 -28.60 5.52 -20.20
N GLY A 130 -28.98 5.18 -18.97
CA GLY A 130 -30.14 4.32 -18.69
C GLY A 130 -31.43 4.77 -19.38
N PHE A 131 -31.78 6.07 -19.30
CA PHE A 131 -33.00 6.59 -19.94
C PHE A 131 -33.00 6.43 -21.47
N GLU A 132 -31.84 6.53 -22.11
CA GLU A 132 -31.70 6.36 -23.56
C GLU A 132 -31.88 4.89 -23.94
N ALA A 133 -31.26 3.97 -23.18
CA ALA A 133 -31.38 2.53 -23.40
C ALA A 133 -32.83 2.04 -23.21
N ILE A 134 -33.54 2.53 -22.18
CA ILE A 134 -34.96 2.24 -21.95
C ILE A 134 -35.81 2.70 -23.13
N GLU A 135 -35.59 3.93 -23.62
CA GLU A 135 -36.37 4.47 -24.74
C GLU A 135 -36.13 3.69 -26.04
N VAL A 136 -34.90 3.24 -26.30
CA VAL A 136 -34.59 2.39 -27.47
C VAL A 136 -35.29 1.03 -27.35
N ALA A 137 -35.19 0.37 -26.19
CA ALA A 137 -35.81 -0.93 -25.97
C ALA A 137 -37.34 -0.87 -26.10
N ARG A 138 -37.96 0.16 -25.52
CA ARG A 138 -39.41 0.36 -25.53
C ARG A 138 -40.01 0.41 -26.94
N ARG A 139 -39.30 1.01 -27.90
CA ARG A 139 -39.77 1.13 -29.30
C ARG A 139 -39.92 -0.23 -29.99
N GLU A 140 -39.17 -1.22 -29.53
CA GLU A 140 -39.18 -2.58 -30.06
C GLU A 140 -39.97 -3.56 -29.17
N GLY A 141 -40.71 -3.06 -28.17
CA GLY A 141 -41.43 -3.91 -27.21
C GLY A 141 -40.50 -4.73 -26.31
N LEU A 142 -39.33 -4.17 -26.00
CA LEU A 142 -38.29 -4.77 -25.17
C LEU A 142 -38.04 -3.91 -23.92
N THR A 143 -37.35 -4.51 -22.95
CA THR A 143 -36.80 -3.86 -21.77
C THR A 143 -35.34 -4.28 -21.57
N ILE A 144 -34.57 -3.47 -20.85
CA ILE A 144 -33.15 -3.67 -20.58
C ILE A 144 -32.88 -3.42 -19.10
N VAL A 145 -31.94 -4.17 -18.54
CA VAL A 145 -31.46 -3.99 -17.17
C VAL A 145 -30.65 -2.70 -17.08
N THR A 146 -31.19 -1.70 -16.38
CA THR A 146 -30.55 -0.41 -16.10
C THR A 146 -30.64 -0.07 -14.60
N GLY A 147 -29.82 0.87 -14.14
CA GLY A 147 -29.91 1.40 -12.77
C GLY A 147 -31.14 2.28 -12.57
N GLU A 148 -31.44 2.61 -11.32
CA GLU A 148 -32.60 3.43 -10.93
C GLU A 148 -32.35 4.93 -11.12
N CYS A 149 -31.09 5.38 -11.11
CA CYS A 149 -30.75 6.74 -11.52
C CYS A 149 -30.67 6.80 -13.06
N PRO A 150 -31.56 7.53 -13.75
CA PRO A 150 -31.70 7.40 -15.21
C PRO A 150 -30.47 7.85 -16.01
N THR A 151 -29.65 8.73 -15.44
CA THR A 151 -28.45 9.26 -16.09
C THR A 151 -27.19 8.44 -15.86
N ILE A 152 -27.25 7.29 -15.18
CA ILE A 152 -26.09 6.38 -15.10
C ILE A 152 -25.72 5.90 -16.51
N GLY A 153 -24.42 5.94 -16.83
CA GLY A 153 -23.89 5.43 -18.10
C GLY A 153 -23.82 3.90 -18.08
N LEU A 154 -24.59 3.25 -18.96
CA LEU A 154 -24.85 1.81 -18.89
C LEU A 154 -23.58 0.98 -19.07
N ALA A 155 -22.78 1.28 -20.10
CA ALA A 155 -21.52 0.59 -20.38
C ALA A 155 -20.35 1.02 -19.48
N GLY A 156 -20.56 1.96 -18.55
CA GLY A 156 -19.53 2.45 -17.64
C GLY A 156 -19.26 1.52 -16.45
N ALA A 157 -18.82 2.11 -15.35
CA ALA A 157 -18.58 1.40 -14.09
C ALA A 157 -19.84 0.69 -13.53
N TYR A 158 -21.04 1.07 -13.97
CA TYR A 158 -22.30 0.42 -13.58
C TYR A 158 -22.30 -1.07 -13.96
N THR A 159 -22.31 -1.40 -15.25
CA THR A 159 -22.21 -2.81 -15.68
C THR A 159 -20.87 -3.40 -15.31
N GLN A 160 -19.77 -2.64 -15.45
CA GLN A 160 -18.44 -3.18 -15.19
C GLN A 160 -18.19 -3.53 -13.72
N GLY A 161 -18.94 -2.96 -12.77
CA GLY A 161 -18.83 -3.26 -11.33
C GLY A 161 -19.92 -4.17 -10.77
N GLY A 162 -20.85 -4.65 -11.61
CA GLY A 162 -22.01 -5.45 -11.20
C GLY A 162 -23.32 -4.86 -11.72
N GLY A 163 -23.80 -3.78 -11.08
CA GLY A 163 -25.02 -3.05 -11.47
C GLY A 163 -26.31 -3.75 -11.03
N HIS A 164 -26.91 -3.33 -9.92
CA HIS A 164 -28.26 -3.75 -9.55
C HIS A 164 -29.33 -2.97 -10.33
N SER A 165 -30.54 -3.51 -10.37
CA SER A 165 -31.67 -2.96 -11.11
C SER A 165 -32.99 -3.38 -10.48
N ALA A 166 -34.04 -2.59 -10.73
CA ALA A 166 -35.43 -2.96 -10.51
C ALA A 166 -35.83 -4.28 -11.20
N LEU A 167 -35.04 -4.73 -12.18
CA LEU A 167 -35.22 -6.00 -12.89
C LEU A 167 -34.29 -7.13 -12.42
N SER A 168 -33.41 -6.90 -11.44
CA SER A 168 -32.36 -7.86 -11.09
C SER A 168 -32.85 -9.18 -10.53
N SER A 169 -33.98 -9.20 -9.82
CA SER A 169 -34.58 -10.45 -9.34
C SER A 169 -35.10 -11.36 -10.47
N ILE A 170 -35.27 -10.82 -11.69
CA ILE A 170 -35.79 -11.55 -12.87
C ILE A 170 -34.69 -11.81 -13.91
N PHE A 171 -33.78 -10.87 -14.13
CA PHE A 171 -32.78 -10.95 -15.19
C PHE A 171 -31.32 -10.94 -14.70
N GLY A 172 -31.08 -10.88 -13.39
CA GLY A 172 -29.73 -10.81 -12.82
C GLY A 172 -29.16 -9.38 -12.77
N LEU A 173 -27.91 -9.26 -12.38
CA LEU A 173 -27.21 -7.97 -12.39
C LEU A 173 -26.93 -7.53 -13.83
N ALA A 174 -26.59 -6.26 -14.04
CA ALA A 174 -26.24 -5.74 -15.36
C ALA A 174 -25.04 -6.50 -15.96
N ALA A 175 -24.05 -6.85 -15.14
CA ALA A 175 -22.91 -7.69 -15.51
C ALA A 175 -23.31 -9.12 -15.96
N ASP A 176 -24.43 -9.65 -15.47
CA ASP A 176 -24.96 -10.96 -15.90
C ASP A 176 -25.63 -10.88 -17.29
N ASN A 177 -25.91 -9.66 -17.76
CA ASN A 177 -26.57 -9.38 -19.04
C ASN A 177 -25.59 -8.89 -20.12
N ALA A 178 -24.32 -8.66 -19.80
CA ALA A 178 -23.30 -8.34 -20.79
C ALA A 178 -23.07 -9.53 -21.74
N LEU A 179 -22.81 -9.24 -23.01
CA LEU A 179 -22.55 -10.24 -24.07
C LEU A 179 -21.20 -9.98 -24.75
N SER A 180 -20.86 -8.71 -25.00
CA SER A 180 -19.54 -8.33 -25.51
C SER A 180 -19.20 -6.88 -25.20
N PHE A 181 -17.90 -6.55 -25.25
CA PHE A 181 -17.36 -5.21 -25.12
C PHE A 181 -16.36 -4.95 -26.24
N ASP A 182 -16.48 -3.78 -26.89
CA ASP A 182 -15.43 -3.24 -27.75
C ASP A 182 -14.52 -2.36 -26.89
N VAL A 183 -13.23 -2.67 -26.81
CA VAL A 183 -12.31 -2.11 -25.80
C VAL A 183 -11.03 -1.63 -26.46
N VAL A 184 -10.63 -0.39 -26.17
CA VAL A 184 -9.25 0.06 -26.43
C VAL A 184 -8.36 -0.36 -25.25
N THR A 185 -7.41 -1.25 -25.51
CA THR A 185 -6.47 -1.78 -24.52
C THR A 185 -5.45 -0.73 -24.06
N PRO A 186 -4.67 -0.99 -23.00
CA PRO A 186 -3.54 -0.13 -22.62
C PRO A 186 -2.47 0.01 -23.72
N SER A 187 -2.32 -0.99 -24.61
CA SER A 187 -1.43 -0.93 -25.78
C SER A 187 -1.97 -0.04 -26.91
N GLY A 188 -3.22 0.45 -26.81
CA GLY A 188 -3.87 1.25 -27.84
C GLY A 188 -4.45 0.42 -29.00
N GLU A 189 -4.82 -0.84 -28.74
CA GLU A 189 -5.46 -1.73 -29.71
C GLU A 189 -6.96 -1.80 -29.43
N LEU A 190 -7.80 -1.71 -30.47
CA LEU A 190 -9.23 -1.95 -30.35
C LEU A 190 -9.51 -3.46 -30.52
N ILE A 191 -10.02 -4.09 -29.46
CA ILE A 191 -10.32 -5.54 -29.44
C ILE A 191 -11.75 -5.80 -28.95
N ILE A 192 -12.26 -6.98 -29.26
CA ILE A 192 -13.58 -7.45 -28.80
C ILE A 192 -13.38 -8.44 -27.65
N ALA A 193 -14.02 -8.19 -26.51
CA ALA A 193 -14.06 -9.11 -25.39
C ALA A 193 -15.48 -9.71 -25.27
N SER A 194 -15.60 -11.02 -25.43
CA SER A 194 -16.87 -11.77 -25.36
C SER A 194 -16.67 -13.16 -24.73
N SER A 195 -17.75 -13.94 -24.66
CA SER A 195 -17.73 -15.35 -24.24
C SER A 195 -16.85 -16.25 -25.12
N SER A 196 -16.48 -15.81 -26.33
CA SER A 196 -15.70 -16.58 -27.31
C SER A 196 -14.35 -15.95 -27.70
N GLU A 197 -14.13 -14.67 -27.40
CA GLU A 197 -12.93 -13.91 -27.78
C GLU A 197 -12.43 -13.06 -26.60
N ASN A 198 -11.12 -13.07 -26.30
CA ASN A 198 -10.53 -12.35 -25.15
C ASN A 198 -11.31 -12.59 -23.84
N GLN A 199 -11.58 -13.87 -23.54
CA GLN A 199 -12.51 -14.33 -22.49
C GLN A 199 -12.11 -13.86 -21.08
N ASP A 200 -10.82 -13.76 -20.81
CA ASP A 200 -10.29 -13.25 -19.55
C ASP A 200 -10.61 -11.76 -19.35
N LEU A 201 -10.43 -10.95 -20.39
CA LEU A 201 -10.85 -9.54 -20.38
C LEU A 201 -12.38 -9.40 -20.29
N TYR A 202 -13.14 -10.25 -20.98
CA TYR A 202 -14.61 -10.26 -20.89
C TYR A 202 -15.08 -10.55 -19.47
N TRP A 203 -14.51 -11.58 -18.85
CA TRP A 203 -14.79 -11.94 -17.45
C TRP A 203 -14.48 -10.76 -16.52
N ALA A 204 -13.31 -10.15 -16.68
CA ALA A 204 -12.85 -9.01 -15.87
C ALA A 204 -13.72 -7.75 -16.04
N LEU A 205 -14.13 -7.41 -17.25
CA LEU A 205 -15.03 -6.29 -17.53
C LEU A 205 -16.46 -6.54 -17.07
N SER A 206 -16.84 -7.79 -16.84
CA SER A 206 -18.18 -8.18 -16.38
C SER A 206 -18.22 -8.30 -14.84
N GLY A 207 -17.90 -7.23 -14.11
CA GLY A 207 -18.02 -7.18 -12.64
C GLY A 207 -16.72 -6.90 -11.88
N GLY A 208 -15.57 -6.85 -12.55
CA GLY A 208 -14.27 -6.57 -11.94
C GLY A 208 -13.95 -5.09 -11.74
N GLY A 209 -14.87 -4.19 -12.07
CA GLY A 209 -14.75 -2.75 -11.89
C GLY A 209 -14.24 -2.00 -13.12
N GLY A 210 -14.82 -0.82 -13.35
CA GLY A 210 -14.51 -0.01 -14.52
C GLY A 210 -13.22 0.82 -14.40
N GLY A 211 -12.63 1.14 -15.55
CA GLY A 211 -11.55 2.12 -15.67
C GLY A 211 -10.13 1.60 -15.45
N VAL A 212 -9.94 0.27 -15.35
CA VAL A 212 -8.63 -0.34 -15.05
C VAL A 212 -8.10 -1.32 -16.10
N PHE A 213 -8.98 -1.98 -16.86
CA PHE A 213 -8.60 -3.00 -17.85
C PHE A 213 -8.45 -2.45 -19.28
N GLY A 214 -9.12 -1.34 -19.58
CA GLY A 214 -9.14 -0.70 -20.88
C GLY A 214 -10.26 0.32 -20.98
N VAL A 215 -10.35 1.02 -22.10
CA VAL A 215 -11.42 1.99 -22.39
C VAL A 215 -12.51 1.29 -23.19
N VAL A 216 -13.66 1.02 -22.56
CA VAL A 216 -14.85 0.48 -23.26
C VAL A 216 -15.40 1.55 -24.21
N VAL A 217 -15.54 1.20 -25.48
CA VAL A 217 -16.07 2.06 -26.56
C VAL A 217 -17.55 1.76 -26.81
N SER A 218 -17.92 0.48 -26.77
CA SER A 218 -19.30 0.00 -26.89
C SER A 218 -19.47 -1.32 -26.13
N MET A 219 -20.71 -1.66 -25.83
CA MET A 219 -21.12 -2.88 -25.16
C MET A 219 -22.35 -3.46 -25.85
N VAL A 220 -22.47 -4.79 -25.87
CA VAL A 220 -23.70 -5.49 -26.23
C VAL A 220 -24.30 -6.11 -24.98
N VAL A 221 -25.59 -5.86 -24.73
CA VAL A 221 -26.34 -6.42 -23.59
C VAL A 221 -27.61 -7.11 -24.05
N ARG A 222 -28.05 -8.11 -23.28
CA ARG A 222 -29.34 -8.78 -23.50
C ARG A 222 -30.49 -7.78 -23.43
N ALA A 223 -31.44 -7.91 -24.35
CA ALA A 223 -32.71 -7.20 -24.34
C ALA A 223 -33.83 -8.21 -24.13
N HIS A 224 -34.73 -7.92 -23.20
CA HIS A 224 -35.76 -8.85 -22.75
C HIS A 224 -37.14 -8.42 -23.26
N PRO A 225 -38.09 -9.32 -23.52
CA PRO A 225 -39.45 -8.94 -23.91
C PRO A 225 -40.08 -8.08 -22.82
N ASP A 226 -40.67 -6.94 -23.18
CA ASP A 226 -41.37 -6.06 -22.23
C ASP A 226 -42.60 -6.77 -21.63
N ALA A 227 -43.04 -6.29 -20.48
CA ALA A 227 -44.16 -6.87 -19.76
C ALA A 227 -44.95 -5.81 -18.99
N LYS A 228 -46.15 -6.20 -18.56
CA LYS A 228 -46.88 -5.48 -17.53
C LYS A 228 -46.06 -5.45 -16.26
N VAL A 229 -46.02 -4.30 -15.59
CA VAL A 229 -45.29 -4.12 -14.34
C VAL A 229 -46.21 -3.47 -13.32
N SER A 230 -46.28 -4.07 -12.15
CA SER A 230 -46.94 -3.48 -10.98
C SER A 230 -45.92 -2.93 -10.00
N GLY A 231 -46.34 -1.93 -9.24
CA GLY A 231 -45.51 -1.36 -8.21
C GLY A 231 -46.28 -0.96 -6.96
N ALA A 232 -45.53 -0.61 -5.93
CA ALA A 232 -46.06 -0.08 -4.69
C ALA A 232 -45.10 0.98 -4.12
N ARG A 233 -45.67 1.98 -3.44
CA ARG A 233 -44.94 2.90 -2.55
C ARG A 233 -45.76 3.15 -1.30
N PHE A 234 -45.07 3.33 -0.17
CA PHE A 234 -45.69 3.66 1.11
C PHE A 234 -44.65 4.20 2.08
N ALA A 235 -45.10 4.92 3.10
CA ALA A 235 -44.25 5.43 4.16
C ALA A 235 -44.96 5.30 5.51
N VAL A 236 -44.17 5.09 6.56
CA VAL A 236 -44.62 5.07 7.94
C VAL A 236 -43.86 6.16 8.67
N ALA A 237 -44.58 7.19 9.12
CA ALA A 237 -44.02 8.24 9.97
C ALA A 237 -43.91 7.72 11.40
N ILE A 238 -42.73 7.88 12.01
CA ILE A 238 -42.47 7.43 13.37
C ILE A 238 -42.35 8.64 14.30
N PRO A 239 -43.28 8.83 15.25
CA PRO A 239 -43.19 9.90 16.23
C PRO A 239 -41.89 9.85 17.02
N SER A 240 -41.28 11.00 17.32
CA SER A 240 -39.98 11.08 18.01
C SER A 240 -39.97 10.46 19.41
N ASN A 241 -41.14 10.28 20.04
CA ASN A 241 -41.31 9.60 21.32
C ASN A 241 -41.60 8.09 21.21
N GLN A 242 -41.57 7.52 20.00
CA GLN A 242 -41.87 6.10 19.72
C GLN A 242 -40.76 5.47 18.86
N SER A 243 -39.49 5.69 19.20
CA SER A 243 -38.35 5.12 18.45
C SER A 243 -38.39 3.59 18.36
N GLU A 244 -38.94 2.90 19.36
CA GLU A 244 -39.10 1.44 19.32
C GLU A 244 -40.04 0.98 18.20
N LEU A 245 -41.05 1.78 17.85
CA LEU A 245 -41.99 1.46 16.77
C LEU A 245 -41.28 1.40 15.41
N LEU A 246 -40.25 2.22 15.20
CA LEU A 246 -39.43 2.14 13.98
C LEU A 246 -38.80 0.74 13.86
N TYR A 247 -38.25 0.23 14.95
CA TYR A 247 -37.58 -1.07 14.95
C TYR A 247 -38.57 -2.20 14.74
N ASP A 248 -39.76 -2.15 15.35
CA ASP A 248 -40.82 -3.13 15.10
C ASP A 248 -41.26 -3.14 13.61
N VAL A 249 -41.36 -1.96 12.98
CA VAL A 249 -41.69 -1.84 11.55
C VAL A 249 -40.57 -2.39 10.67
N VAL A 250 -39.31 -2.07 10.95
CA VAL A 250 -38.15 -2.57 10.19
C VAL A 250 -38.03 -4.08 10.34
N ASP A 251 -38.18 -4.61 11.55
CA ASP A 251 -38.10 -6.05 11.84
C ASP A 251 -39.24 -6.80 11.11
N ALA A 252 -40.47 -6.26 11.12
CA ALA A 252 -41.59 -6.80 10.35
C ALA A 252 -41.31 -6.80 8.83
N PHE A 253 -40.68 -5.73 8.31
CA PHE A 253 -40.34 -5.64 6.90
C PHE A 253 -39.21 -6.62 6.53
N HIS A 254 -38.14 -6.70 7.32
CA HIS A 254 -37.04 -7.65 7.11
C HIS A 254 -37.53 -9.10 7.23
N ALA A 255 -38.52 -9.40 8.08
CA ALA A 255 -39.14 -10.72 8.15
C ALA A 255 -39.93 -11.08 6.88
N ALA A 256 -40.60 -10.11 6.25
CA ALA A 256 -41.34 -10.32 5.00
C ALA A 256 -40.46 -10.30 3.74
N LEU A 257 -39.28 -9.68 3.82
CA LEU A 257 -38.42 -9.42 2.67
C LEU A 257 -38.03 -10.67 1.86
N PRO A 258 -37.70 -11.84 2.46
CA PRO A 258 -37.41 -13.07 1.70
C PRO A 258 -38.52 -13.46 0.73
N ASP A 259 -39.78 -13.48 1.21
CA ASP A 259 -40.92 -13.86 0.38
C ASP A 259 -41.17 -12.84 -0.74
N ILE A 260 -40.93 -11.55 -0.46
CA ILE A 260 -41.02 -10.48 -1.47
C ILE A 260 -40.01 -10.74 -2.59
N VAL A 261 -38.73 -10.88 -2.27
CA VAL A 261 -37.68 -11.00 -3.31
C VAL A 261 -37.73 -12.35 -4.02
N ASP A 262 -38.17 -13.41 -3.35
CA ASP A 262 -38.33 -14.75 -3.94
C ASP A 262 -39.53 -14.83 -4.89
N ALA A 263 -40.50 -13.93 -4.75
CA ALA A 263 -41.55 -13.74 -5.74
C ALA A 263 -41.05 -13.04 -7.03
N GLY A 264 -39.75 -12.72 -7.14
CA GLY A 264 -39.16 -12.02 -8.28
C GLY A 264 -39.32 -10.51 -8.22
N VAL A 265 -39.65 -9.96 -7.04
CA VAL A 265 -39.79 -8.52 -6.82
C VAL A 265 -38.44 -7.93 -6.42
N MET A 266 -38.20 -6.69 -6.83
CA MET A 266 -37.13 -5.85 -6.28
C MET A 266 -37.76 -4.69 -5.51
N VAL A 267 -37.15 -4.32 -4.38
CA VAL A 267 -37.66 -3.25 -3.53
C VAL A 267 -36.52 -2.32 -3.07
N ILE A 268 -36.75 -1.00 -3.18
CA ILE A 268 -35.91 0.02 -2.57
C ILE A 268 -36.65 0.61 -1.38
N TYR A 269 -36.03 0.48 -0.21
CA TYR A 269 -36.55 0.98 1.05
C TYR A 269 -35.49 1.76 1.83
N PHE A 270 -35.97 2.71 2.62
CA PHE A 270 -35.14 3.61 3.40
C PHE A 270 -35.69 3.68 4.82
N PHE A 271 -34.81 3.78 5.80
CA PHE A 271 -35.20 4.13 7.15
C PHE A 271 -34.09 4.88 7.88
N GLY A 272 -34.51 5.68 8.85
CA GLY A 272 -33.64 6.48 9.69
C GLY A 272 -34.43 7.07 10.84
N PRO A 273 -33.85 8.01 11.61
CA PRO A 273 -34.56 8.63 12.71
C PRO A 273 -35.90 9.23 12.27
N GLY A 274 -37.01 8.66 12.77
CA GLY A 274 -38.36 9.19 12.57
C GLY A 274 -39.13 8.68 11.34
N PHE A 275 -38.58 7.79 10.52
CA PHE A 275 -39.32 7.28 9.35
C PHE A 275 -38.87 5.91 8.85
N PHE A 276 -39.80 5.21 8.20
CA PHE A 276 -39.58 4.08 7.31
C PHE A 276 -40.33 4.32 6.00
N GLN A 277 -39.72 4.00 4.85
CA GLN A 277 -40.34 4.20 3.55
C GLN A 277 -39.94 3.12 2.55
N VAL A 278 -40.90 2.65 1.75
CA VAL A 278 -40.63 1.97 0.47
C VAL A 278 -40.89 2.96 -0.64
N ALA A 279 -39.81 3.39 -1.31
CA ALA A 279 -39.91 4.39 -2.39
C ALA A 279 -40.39 3.78 -3.70
N ALA A 280 -39.94 2.56 -4.00
CA ALA A 280 -40.41 1.79 -5.12
C ALA A 280 -40.29 0.30 -4.85
N LEU A 281 -41.35 -0.42 -5.20
CA LEU A 281 -41.37 -1.85 -5.36
C LEU A 281 -41.67 -2.14 -6.83
N THR A 282 -40.92 -3.06 -7.45
CA THR A 282 -41.08 -3.42 -8.86
C THR A 282 -41.41 -4.91 -8.99
N ALA A 283 -42.62 -5.19 -9.45
CA ALA A 283 -43.15 -6.52 -9.67
C ALA A 283 -43.31 -6.77 -11.18
N TYR A 284 -42.19 -7.12 -11.83
CA TYR A 284 -42.14 -7.34 -13.27
C TYR A 284 -42.94 -8.57 -13.71
N GLY A 285 -43.76 -8.42 -14.74
CA GLY A 285 -44.61 -9.49 -15.27
C GLY A 285 -45.81 -9.85 -14.39
N LYS A 286 -46.08 -9.07 -13.33
CA LYS A 286 -47.17 -9.31 -12.39
C LYS A 286 -48.27 -8.27 -12.52
N LYS A 287 -49.47 -8.66 -12.09
CA LYS A 287 -50.62 -7.75 -11.93
C LYS A 287 -50.63 -7.13 -10.54
N ARG A 288 -51.46 -6.09 -10.40
CA ARG A 288 -51.66 -5.41 -9.12
C ARG A 288 -52.10 -6.36 -8.02
N GLU A 289 -53.03 -7.26 -8.28
CA GLU A 289 -53.57 -8.18 -7.26
C GLU A 289 -52.49 -9.14 -6.72
N GLU A 290 -51.54 -9.57 -7.56
CA GLU A 290 -50.42 -10.39 -7.13
C GLU A 290 -49.46 -9.59 -6.23
N THR A 291 -49.24 -8.31 -6.55
CA THR A 291 -48.41 -7.40 -5.74
C THR A 291 -49.05 -7.12 -4.38
N GLU A 292 -50.37 -6.94 -4.34
CA GLU A 292 -51.14 -6.82 -3.10
C GLU A 292 -51.03 -8.09 -2.24
N GLN A 293 -51.10 -9.28 -2.85
CA GLN A 293 -50.93 -10.55 -2.15
C GLN A 293 -49.52 -10.73 -1.58
N ILE A 294 -48.49 -10.33 -2.32
CA ILE A 294 -47.08 -10.38 -1.87
C ILE A 294 -46.86 -9.46 -0.65
N LEU A 295 -47.49 -8.28 -0.61
CA LEU A 295 -47.36 -7.33 0.51
C LEU A 295 -48.35 -7.57 1.65
N ALA A 296 -49.34 -8.44 1.48
CA ALA A 296 -50.36 -8.70 2.49
C ALA A 296 -49.79 -9.19 3.84
N PRO A 297 -48.79 -10.10 3.90
CA PRO A 297 -48.19 -10.51 5.18
C PRO A 297 -47.58 -9.35 5.97
N PHE A 298 -46.85 -8.46 5.29
CA PHE A 298 -46.27 -7.27 5.92
C PHE A 298 -47.35 -6.30 6.39
N SER A 299 -48.35 -6.02 5.55
CA SER A 299 -49.47 -5.13 5.89
C SER A 299 -50.25 -5.64 7.11
N SER A 300 -50.50 -6.95 7.19
CA SER A 300 -51.13 -7.59 8.35
C SER A 300 -50.26 -7.54 9.61
N SER A 301 -48.94 -7.68 9.48
CA SER A 301 -48.01 -7.53 10.61
C SER A 301 -48.07 -6.12 11.20
N LEU A 302 -48.09 -5.09 10.34
CA LEU A 302 -48.24 -3.69 10.77
C LEU A 302 -49.60 -3.40 11.40
N ALA A 303 -50.69 -3.98 10.88
CA ALA A 303 -52.01 -3.87 11.51
C ALA A 303 -52.00 -4.44 12.94
N GLY A 304 -51.22 -5.50 13.19
CA GLY A 304 -51.00 -6.06 14.53
C GLY A 304 -50.25 -5.11 15.48
N LEU A 305 -49.47 -4.17 14.95
CA LEU A 305 -48.81 -3.08 15.68
C LEU A 305 -49.70 -1.84 15.82
N GLY A 306 -50.95 -1.88 15.34
CA GLY A 306 -51.86 -0.73 15.34
C GLY A 306 -51.58 0.30 14.24
N ILE A 307 -50.79 -0.08 13.22
CA ILE A 307 -50.48 0.77 12.06
C ILE A 307 -51.33 0.31 10.87
N GLU A 308 -52.21 1.18 10.38
CA GLU A 308 -52.90 0.97 9.11
C GLU A 308 -52.02 1.51 7.97
N LEU A 309 -51.49 0.61 7.15
CA LEU A 309 -50.57 0.97 6.07
C LEU A 309 -51.35 1.44 4.84
N GLU A 310 -51.19 2.71 4.47
CA GLU A 310 -51.70 3.22 3.19
C GLU A 310 -50.68 2.94 2.07
N VAL A 311 -51.01 1.98 1.21
CA VAL A 311 -50.13 1.59 0.08
C VAL A 311 -50.67 2.14 -1.24
N ALA A 312 -49.84 2.93 -1.92
CA ALA A 312 -50.12 3.40 -3.27
C ALA A 312 -49.65 2.37 -4.30
N TYR A 313 -50.55 1.46 -4.66
CA TYR A 313 -50.33 0.46 -5.72
C TYR A 313 -50.51 1.06 -7.12
N THR A 314 -49.67 0.62 -8.06
CA THR A 314 -49.71 1.01 -9.47
C THR A 314 -49.65 -0.22 -10.38
N GLU A 315 -50.11 -0.05 -11.62
CA GLU A 315 -49.99 -1.05 -12.68
C GLU A 315 -49.81 -0.32 -14.01
N PHE A 316 -48.77 -0.70 -14.75
CA PHE A 316 -48.39 -0.13 -16.03
C PHE A 316 -48.28 -1.21 -17.10
N SER A 317 -48.59 -0.85 -18.34
CA SER A 317 -48.52 -1.77 -19.50
C SER A 317 -47.10 -2.06 -19.98
N SER A 318 -46.13 -1.22 -19.60
CA SER A 318 -44.72 -1.32 -19.97
C SER A 318 -43.81 -1.06 -18.78
N TYR A 319 -42.60 -1.61 -18.80
CA TYR A 319 -41.59 -1.28 -17.80
C TYR A 319 -41.16 0.19 -17.85
N ALA A 320 -41.10 0.79 -19.04
CA ALA A 320 -40.68 2.18 -19.18
C ALA A 320 -41.64 3.16 -18.49
N ASP A 321 -42.96 2.94 -18.59
CA ASP A 321 -43.95 3.78 -17.89
C ASP A 321 -43.88 3.61 -16.37
N HIS A 322 -43.65 2.38 -15.90
CA HIS A 322 -43.37 2.10 -14.49
C HIS A 322 -42.11 2.83 -14.02
N TYR A 323 -41.04 2.75 -14.79
CA TYR A 323 -39.77 3.39 -14.48
C TYR A 323 -39.90 4.92 -14.40
N ASP A 324 -40.53 5.57 -15.38
CA ASP A 324 -40.74 7.04 -15.35
C ASP A 324 -41.67 7.46 -14.19
N HIS A 325 -42.63 6.61 -13.79
CA HIS A 325 -43.46 6.90 -12.63
C HIS A 325 -42.68 6.96 -11.31
N TYR A 326 -41.80 5.97 -11.08
CA TYR A 326 -41.07 5.86 -9.81
C TYR A 326 -39.78 6.68 -9.79
N TRP A 327 -39.09 6.81 -10.92
CA TRP A 327 -37.75 7.39 -11.02
C TRP A 327 -37.67 8.61 -11.93
N GLY A 328 -38.76 8.98 -12.61
CA GLY A 328 -38.84 10.16 -13.47
C GLY A 328 -39.11 11.48 -12.72
N PRO A 329 -39.32 12.58 -13.44
CA PRO A 329 -39.46 12.63 -14.90
C PRO A 329 -38.13 12.48 -15.63
N LEU A 330 -38.12 11.63 -16.65
CA LEU A 330 -36.97 11.50 -17.56
C LEU A 330 -36.72 12.82 -18.34
N PRO A 331 -35.46 13.16 -18.68
CA PRO A 331 -34.25 12.34 -18.54
C PRO A 331 -33.50 12.49 -17.22
N SER A 332 -33.83 13.48 -16.38
CA SER A 332 -33.05 13.81 -15.18
C SER A 332 -33.46 13.04 -13.92
N GLY A 333 -34.61 12.37 -13.96
CA GLY A 333 -35.13 11.61 -12.83
C GLY A 333 -35.41 12.42 -11.56
N ASN A 334 -35.61 11.71 -10.46
CA ASN A 334 -35.90 12.28 -9.14
C ASN A 334 -34.89 11.90 -8.04
N ILE A 335 -33.86 11.13 -8.35
CA ILE A 335 -32.81 10.78 -7.39
C ILE A 335 -31.78 11.91 -7.35
N GLN A 336 -31.51 12.41 -6.15
CA GLN A 336 -30.46 13.41 -5.94
C GLN A 336 -29.13 12.69 -5.72
N VAL A 337 -28.10 13.15 -6.43
CA VAL A 337 -26.76 12.60 -6.31
C VAL A 337 -25.85 13.67 -5.71
N GLY A 338 -24.96 13.25 -4.81
CA GLY A 338 -24.04 14.16 -4.15
C GLY A 338 -24.64 14.91 -2.96
N THR A 339 -25.75 14.45 -2.41
CA THR A 339 -26.34 14.96 -1.16
C THR A 339 -25.90 14.20 0.07
N ASP A 340 -25.19 13.09 -0.11
CA ASP A 340 -24.89 12.14 0.94
C ASP A 340 -23.48 11.58 0.79
N LEU A 341 -22.90 11.26 1.94
CA LEU A 341 -21.67 10.47 2.09
C LEU A 341 -22.03 9.00 2.19
N PHE A 342 -21.17 8.12 1.68
CA PHE A 342 -21.48 6.70 1.53
C PHE A 342 -20.52 5.81 2.33
N GLY A 343 -21.12 4.86 3.04
CA GLY A 343 -20.58 3.53 3.31
C GLY A 343 -21.48 2.48 2.67
N GLY A 344 -21.09 1.21 2.72
CA GLY A 344 -21.92 0.17 2.10
C GLY A 344 -21.49 -1.25 2.41
N ARG A 345 -22.45 -2.17 2.29
CA ARG A 345 -22.26 -3.59 2.60
C ARG A 345 -23.30 -4.44 1.87
N LEU A 346 -22.96 -5.67 1.54
CA LEU A 346 -23.94 -6.69 1.18
C LEU A 346 -24.44 -7.37 2.45
N LEU A 347 -25.75 -7.48 2.62
CA LEU A 347 -26.37 -8.17 3.74
C LEU A 347 -26.72 -9.61 3.31
N PRO A 348 -26.04 -10.63 3.87
CA PRO A 348 -26.32 -12.02 3.55
C PRO A 348 -27.73 -12.42 3.99
N ARG A 349 -28.43 -13.22 3.17
CA ARG A 349 -29.77 -13.72 3.49
C ARG A 349 -29.84 -14.40 4.85
N LYS A 350 -28.82 -15.18 5.19
CA LYS A 350 -28.73 -15.94 6.45
C LYS A 350 -28.59 -15.05 7.71
N VAL A 351 -28.17 -13.80 7.55
CA VAL A 351 -27.94 -12.86 8.67
C VAL A 351 -29.20 -12.05 8.97
N LEU A 352 -30.06 -11.83 7.97
CA LEU A 352 -31.24 -10.95 8.06
C LEU A 352 -32.12 -11.20 9.31
N PRO A 353 -32.44 -12.45 9.72
CA PRO A 353 -33.28 -12.69 10.90
C PRO A 353 -32.72 -12.15 12.22
N ASP A 354 -31.40 -12.03 12.33
CA ASP A 354 -30.70 -11.59 13.54
C ASP A 354 -30.16 -10.15 13.42
N PHE A 355 -30.59 -9.40 12.39
CA PHE A 355 -30.00 -8.10 12.06
C PHE A 355 -30.53 -6.92 12.90
N ALA A 356 -31.64 -7.12 13.63
CA ALA A 356 -32.33 -6.07 14.39
C ALA A 356 -31.42 -5.23 15.34
N PRO A 357 -30.48 -5.82 16.12
CA PRO A 357 -29.58 -5.03 16.96
C PRO A 357 -28.68 -4.08 16.16
N THR A 358 -28.26 -4.52 14.97
CA THR A 358 -27.42 -3.73 14.05
C THR A 358 -28.22 -2.57 13.46
N THR A 359 -29.45 -2.84 13.00
CA THR A 359 -30.41 -1.81 12.56
C THR A 359 -30.54 -0.70 13.60
N ARG A 360 -30.82 -1.06 14.86
CA ARG A 360 -30.96 -0.12 15.98
C ARG A 360 -29.70 0.72 16.13
N LYS A 361 -28.53 0.07 16.14
CA LYS A 361 -27.27 0.75 16.35
C LYS A 361 -26.93 1.74 15.23
N LEU A 362 -27.21 1.40 13.99
CA LEU A 362 -27.00 2.28 12.83
C LEU A 362 -27.90 3.52 12.91
N VAL A 363 -29.19 3.34 13.25
CA VAL A 363 -30.13 4.45 13.42
C VAL A 363 -29.70 5.38 14.57
N GLU A 364 -29.23 4.83 15.69
CA GLU A 364 -28.69 5.61 16.81
C GLU A 364 -27.48 6.47 16.43
N LEU A 365 -26.68 6.03 15.45
CA LEU A 365 -25.55 6.79 14.91
C LEU A 365 -25.99 7.90 13.94
N GLY A 366 -27.29 8.02 13.67
CA GLY A 366 -27.88 9.01 12.76
C GLY A 366 -27.82 8.59 11.29
N VAL A 367 -27.55 7.32 11.01
CA VAL A 367 -27.45 6.78 9.65
C VAL A 367 -28.83 6.67 9.01
N VAL A 368 -28.94 7.09 7.75
CA VAL A 368 -30.03 6.66 6.88
C VAL A 368 -29.60 5.38 6.18
N PHE A 369 -30.30 4.29 6.48
CA PHE A 369 -30.10 2.99 5.85
C PHE A 369 -30.89 2.94 4.56
N ILE A 370 -30.20 2.66 3.45
CA ILE A 370 -30.79 2.44 2.14
C ILE A 370 -30.63 0.96 1.80
N GLY A 371 -31.75 0.26 1.62
CA GLY A 371 -31.75 -1.16 1.25
C GLY A 371 -32.31 -1.38 -0.14
N VAL A 372 -31.53 -2.06 -0.98
CA VAL A 372 -31.95 -2.62 -2.27
C VAL A 372 -32.17 -4.11 -2.08
N GLY A 373 -33.42 -4.50 -1.83
CA GLY A 373 -33.83 -5.90 -1.63
C GLY A 373 -34.05 -6.62 -2.96
N LEU A 374 -33.32 -7.71 -3.20
CA LEU A 374 -33.37 -8.48 -4.45
C LEU A 374 -32.90 -9.93 -4.27
N ASN A 375 -33.17 -10.78 -5.26
CA ASN A 375 -32.66 -12.16 -5.31
C ASN A 375 -31.92 -12.43 -6.64
N VAL A 376 -30.58 -12.44 -6.59
CA VAL A 376 -29.72 -12.76 -7.74
C VAL A 376 -29.02 -14.12 -7.64
N SER A 377 -29.37 -14.94 -6.64
CA SER A 377 -28.81 -16.29 -6.46
C SER A 377 -28.96 -17.24 -7.68
N PRO A 378 -29.98 -17.11 -8.56
CA PRO A 378 -30.09 -17.99 -9.73
C PRO A 378 -29.05 -17.69 -10.83
N PHE A 379 -28.43 -16.50 -10.84
CA PHE A 379 -27.62 -16.00 -11.96
C PHE A 379 -26.11 -16.12 -11.71
N GLY A 380 -25.32 -15.92 -12.77
CA GLY A 380 -23.85 -15.86 -12.69
C GLY A 380 -23.17 -17.12 -12.14
N LYS A 381 -23.80 -18.29 -12.27
CA LYS A 381 -23.23 -19.57 -11.84
C LYS A 381 -22.02 -19.95 -12.69
N ASN A 382 -21.12 -20.76 -12.12
CA ASN A 382 -19.91 -21.29 -12.78
C ASN A 382 -18.84 -20.24 -13.15
N ASN A 383 -18.74 -19.15 -12.38
CA ASN A 383 -17.69 -18.13 -12.56
C ASN A 383 -17.61 -17.55 -13.99
N VAL A 384 -18.77 -17.32 -14.60
CA VAL A 384 -18.88 -16.78 -15.97
C VAL A 384 -18.54 -15.29 -16.07
N ASN A 385 -18.46 -14.60 -14.93
CA ASN A 385 -18.13 -13.19 -14.83
C ASN A 385 -17.46 -12.88 -13.47
N ALA A 386 -16.86 -11.69 -13.34
CA ALA A 386 -16.08 -11.30 -12.16
C ALA A 386 -16.90 -10.64 -11.04
N VAL A 387 -18.23 -10.69 -11.10
CA VAL A 387 -19.09 -10.19 -10.02
C VAL A 387 -18.67 -10.83 -8.70
N LEU A 388 -18.51 -10.00 -7.66
CA LEU A 388 -18.18 -10.45 -6.31
C LEU A 388 -19.12 -11.60 -5.87
N PRO A 389 -18.60 -12.81 -5.58
CA PRO A 389 -19.44 -14.00 -5.37
C PRO A 389 -20.50 -13.84 -4.26
N GLN A 390 -20.19 -13.05 -3.23
CA GLN A 390 -21.06 -12.75 -2.10
C GLN A 390 -22.41 -12.13 -2.52
N TRP A 391 -22.53 -11.53 -3.72
CA TRP A 391 -23.82 -11.11 -4.27
C TRP A 391 -24.84 -12.24 -4.34
N ARG A 392 -24.40 -13.47 -4.62
CA ARG A 392 -25.29 -14.63 -4.82
C ARG A 392 -25.93 -15.13 -3.52
N ASP A 393 -25.32 -14.84 -2.37
CA ASP A 393 -25.84 -15.20 -1.05
C ASP A 393 -26.52 -14.03 -0.32
N SER A 394 -26.50 -12.84 -0.95
CA SER A 394 -27.02 -11.61 -0.37
C SER A 394 -28.48 -11.39 -0.72
N ILE A 395 -29.21 -10.78 0.20
CA ILE A 395 -30.62 -10.44 0.03
C ILE A 395 -30.84 -8.93 -0.10
N VAL A 396 -29.92 -8.13 0.45
CA VAL A 396 -29.95 -6.68 0.36
C VAL A 396 -28.56 -6.16 0.01
N GLN A 397 -28.48 -5.26 -0.96
CA GLN A 397 -27.36 -4.33 -1.03
C GLN A 397 -27.69 -3.10 -0.18
N VAL A 398 -26.78 -2.74 0.71
CA VAL A 398 -26.96 -1.69 1.70
C VAL A 398 -26.04 -0.51 1.38
N SER A 399 -26.62 0.68 1.30
CA SER A 399 -25.89 1.96 1.36
C SER A 399 -26.17 2.63 2.70
N LEU A 400 -25.11 2.97 3.43
CA LEU A 400 -25.18 3.64 4.73
C LEU A 400 -24.80 5.09 4.53
N THR A 401 -25.75 6.01 4.78
CA THR A 401 -25.58 7.40 4.40
C THR A 401 -25.62 8.36 5.58
N LEU A 402 -24.79 9.40 5.50
CA LEU A 402 -24.86 10.60 6.33
C LEU A 402 -24.94 11.82 5.41
N PRO A 403 -25.74 12.85 5.75
CA PRO A 403 -26.01 13.96 4.85
C PRO A 403 -24.77 14.82 4.60
N TRP A 404 -24.60 15.29 3.37
CA TRP A 404 -23.63 16.31 3.00
C TRP A 404 -24.23 17.71 3.22
N ASP A 405 -23.49 18.56 3.95
CA ASP A 405 -23.81 19.97 4.12
C ASP A 405 -22.91 20.83 3.23
N PHE A 406 -23.52 21.51 2.26
CA PHE A 406 -22.82 22.38 1.31
C PHE A 406 -22.36 23.71 1.90
N GLU A 407 -22.92 24.13 3.03
CA GLU A 407 -22.55 25.37 3.72
C GLU A 407 -21.55 25.13 4.86
N ALA A 408 -21.39 23.88 5.30
CA ALA A 408 -20.42 23.50 6.32
C ALA A 408 -18.97 23.60 5.81
N PRO A 409 -18.00 23.87 6.72
CA PRO A 409 -16.58 23.74 6.41
C PRO A 409 -16.26 22.34 5.86
N PHE A 410 -15.43 22.27 4.82
CA PHE A 410 -15.08 21.00 4.17
C PHE A 410 -14.50 19.97 5.16
N GLU A 411 -13.68 20.41 6.12
CA GLU A 411 -13.12 19.53 7.16
C GLU A 411 -14.18 18.82 8.01
N GLU A 412 -15.37 19.41 8.21
CA GLU A 412 -16.47 18.78 8.93
C GLU A 412 -17.08 17.66 8.10
N MET A 413 -17.19 17.83 6.78
CA MET A 413 -17.68 16.77 5.89
C MET A 413 -16.67 15.62 5.75
N VAL A 414 -15.38 15.93 5.76
CA VAL A 414 -14.34 14.90 5.88
C VAL A 414 -14.48 14.14 7.20
N ALA A 415 -14.62 14.84 8.32
CA ALA A 415 -14.79 14.21 9.63
C ALA A 415 -16.06 13.35 9.67
N LEU A 416 -17.12 13.76 8.96
CA LEU A 416 -18.35 12.98 8.82
C LEU A 416 -18.13 11.70 8.01
N GLN A 417 -17.33 11.74 6.94
CA GLN A 417 -16.91 10.53 6.23
C GLN A 417 -16.02 9.65 7.13
N ASP A 418 -15.13 10.23 7.94
CA ASP A 418 -14.34 9.47 8.91
C ASP A 418 -15.21 8.76 9.95
N ARG A 419 -16.34 9.35 10.34
CA ARG A 419 -17.34 8.65 11.18
C ARG A 419 -17.98 7.49 10.44
N ILE A 420 -18.28 7.62 9.14
CA ILE A 420 -18.75 6.48 8.34
C ILE A 420 -17.73 5.34 8.42
N THR A 421 -16.47 5.62 8.09
CA THR A 421 -15.40 4.61 8.03
C THR A 421 -15.07 3.99 9.38
N ASN A 422 -14.98 4.78 10.44
CA ASN A 422 -14.42 4.33 11.72
C ASN A 422 -15.49 3.98 12.77
N GLU A 423 -16.74 4.40 12.61
CA GLU A 423 -17.81 4.18 13.58
C GLU A 423 -19.01 3.42 12.99
N VAL A 424 -19.46 3.79 11.78
CA VAL A 424 -20.66 3.20 11.16
C VAL A 424 -20.35 1.87 10.48
N GLN A 425 -19.34 1.85 9.61
CA GLN A 425 -18.96 0.68 8.82
C GLN A 425 -18.61 -0.54 9.71
N PRO A 426 -17.85 -0.40 10.82
CA PRO A 426 -17.55 -1.53 11.70
C PRO A 426 -18.79 -2.18 12.34
N VAL A 427 -19.88 -1.43 12.55
CA VAL A 427 -21.13 -1.95 13.12
C VAL A 427 -21.77 -2.98 12.20
N ILE A 428 -21.89 -2.66 10.91
CA ILE A 428 -22.49 -3.58 9.94
C ILE A 428 -21.54 -4.74 9.60
N GLU A 429 -20.22 -4.50 9.59
CA GLU A 429 -19.21 -5.52 9.35
C GLU A 429 -19.18 -6.59 10.44
N ALA A 430 -19.29 -6.18 11.71
CA ALA A 430 -19.37 -7.10 12.84
C ALA A 430 -20.58 -8.04 12.75
N ALA A 431 -21.70 -7.56 12.20
CA ALA A 431 -22.89 -8.36 11.96
C ALA A 431 -22.82 -9.22 10.69
N THR A 432 -21.93 -8.88 9.75
CA THR A 432 -21.83 -9.51 8.42
C THR A 432 -20.41 -10.01 8.11
N PRO A 433 -19.80 -10.85 8.98
CA PRO A 433 -18.45 -11.34 8.74
C PRO A 433 -18.37 -12.15 7.44
N GLY A 434 -17.33 -11.87 6.63
CA GLY A 434 -17.13 -12.50 5.32
C GLY A 434 -18.09 -12.04 4.22
N ALA A 435 -19.04 -11.15 4.52
CA ALA A 435 -19.74 -10.42 3.46
C ALA A 435 -18.76 -9.49 2.74
N GLY A 436 -19.12 -9.07 1.53
CA GLY A 436 -18.41 -7.98 0.85
C GLY A 436 -19.30 -6.75 0.72
N ALA A 437 -18.94 -5.86 -0.19
CA ALA A 437 -19.69 -4.65 -0.50
C ALA A 437 -19.76 -4.42 -2.02
N TYR A 438 -20.84 -3.78 -2.46
CA TYR A 438 -20.95 -3.37 -3.84
C TYR A 438 -19.97 -2.22 -4.12
N MET A 439 -18.94 -2.48 -4.94
CA MET A 439 -17.84 -1.54 -5.17
C MET A 439 -18.24 -0.14 -5.66
N ASN A 440 -19.41 0.03 -6.30
CA ASN A 440 -19.85 1.33 -6.77
C ASN A 440 -20.51 2.17 -5.66
N GLU A 441 -20.93 1.54 -4.56
CA GLU A 441 -21.68 2.18 -3.46
C GLU A 441 -21.13 1.75 -2.08
N ALA A 442 -19.84 1.43 -2.00
CA ALA A 442 -19.16 1.05 -0.77
C ALA A 442 -18.48 2.26 -0.09
N ASP A 443 -17.90 2.06 1.10
CA ASP A 443 -16.98 3.04 1.67
C ASP A 443 -15.69 3.08 0.84
N PHE A 444 -15.35 4.24 0.26
CA PHE A 444 -14.10 4.41 -0.46
C PHE A 444 -12.87 4.31 0.47
N ARG A 445 -13.04 4.37 1.80
CA ARG A 445 -12.02 4.23 2.86
C ARG A 445 -12.00 2.89 3.64
N GLN A 446 -12.81 1.88 3.25
CA GLN A 446 -12.66 0.42 3.52
C GLN A 446 -11.22 -0.18 3.56
N SER A 447 -10.62 -0.41 4.73
CA SER A 447 -9.21 -0.82 4.84
C SER A 447 -8.85 -2.13 4.11
N ASP A 448 -9.75 -3.12 4.10
CA ASP A 448 -9.60 -4.44 3.49
C ASP A 448 -10.28 -4.57 2.11
N TRP A 449 -10.33 -3.47 1.35
CA TRP A 449 -11.05 -3.34 0.07
C TRP A 449 -10.80 -4.46 -0.95
N GLN A 450 -9.62 -5.09 -0.97
CA GLN A 450 -9.34 -6.20 -1.89
C GLN A 450 -10.30 -7.36 -1.63
N GLU A 451 -10.43 -7.77 -0.37
CA GLU A 451 -11.36 -8.82 0.04
C GLU A 451 -12.81 -8.33 -0.03
N THR A 452 -13.09 -7.15 0.50
CA THR A 452 -14.47 -6.63 0.60
C THR A 452 -15.09 -6.34 -0.76
N LEU A 453 -14.33 -5.87 -1.76
CA LEU A 453 -14.88 -5.46 -3.06
C LEU A 453 -14.70 -6.51 -4.17
N PHE A 454 -13.70 -7.39 -4.04
CA PHE A 454 -13.35 -8.37 -5.08
C PHE A 454 -13.27 -9.81 -4.58
N GLY A 455 -13.06 -10.03 -3.27
CA GLY A 455 -13.01 -11.36 -2.66
C GLY A 455 -12.02 -12.30 -3.36
N GLU A 456 -12.45 -13.56 -3.55
CA GLU A 456 -11.65 -14.60 -4.22
C GLU A 456 -11.29 -14.29 -5.67
N ASN A 457 -11.99 -13.36 -6.34
CA ASN A 457 -11.69 -12.96 -7.71
C ASN A 457 -10.45 -12.04 -7.79
N TYR A 458 -10.03 -11.41 -6.68
CA TYR A 458 -8.97 -10.40 -6.69
C TYR A 458 -7.63 -10.85 -7.32
N PRO A 459 -7.08 -12.05 -7.01
CA PRO A 459 -5.80 -12.47 -7.58
C PRO A 459 -5.84 -12.64 -9.10
N GLU A 460 -6.95 -13.14 -9.65
CA GLU A 460 -7.10 -13.33 -11.10
C GLU A 460 -7.34 -12.00 -11.83
N LEU A 461 -8.17 -11.12 -11.25
CA LEU A 461 -8.34 -9.76 -11.73
C LEU A 461 -7.00 -9.00 -11.77
N LEU A 462 -6.17 -9.15 -10.73
CA LEU A 462 -4.84 -8.56 -10.68
C LEU A 462 -3.90 -9.16 -11.72
N ARG A 463 -3.96 -10.48 -11.96
CA ARG A 463 -3.18 -11.15 -13.01
C ARG A 463 -3.51 -10.59 -14.39
N ILE A 464 -4.81 -10.49 -14.73
CA ILE A 464 -5.30 -9.94 -16.01
C ILE A 464 -4.85 -8.48 -16.16
N LYS A 465 -5.03 -7.67 -15.11
CA LYS A 465 -4.58 -6.26 -15.08
C LYS A 465 -3.09 -6.14 -15.37
N ASN A 466 -2.24 -6.92 -14.69
CA ASN A 466 -0.79 -6.85 -14.86
C ASN A 466 -0.34 -7.33 -16.24
N ASN A 467 -1.08 -8.23 -16.89
CA ASN A 467 -0.77 -8.66 -18.26
C ASN A 467 -1.12 -7.58 -19.28
N LEU A 468 -2.27 -6.93 -19.12
CA LEU A 468 -2.71 -5.86 -20.03
C LEU A 468 -1.90 -4.58 -19.84
N ASP A 469 -1.57 -4.25 -18.58
CA ASP A 469 -0.94 -3.00 -18.20
C ASP A 469 0.23 -3.22 -17.22
N PRO A 470 1.34 -3.81 -17.69
CA PRO A 470 2.48 -4.17 -16.85
C PRO A 470 3.23 -2.96 -16.28
N ARG A 471 2.99 -1.77 -16.83
CA ARG A 471 3.59 -0.50 -16.38
C ARG A 471 2.68 0.27 -15.42
N GLY A 472 1.45 -0.20 -15.21
CA GLY A 472 0.46 0.44 -14.37
C GLY A 472 -0.17 1.70 -14.97
N PHE A 473 -0.06 1.97 -16.27
CA PHE A 473 -0.53 3.21 -16.89
C PHE A 473 -1.97 3.63 -16.53
N TYR A 474 -2.92 2.68 -16.47
CA TYR A 474 -4.26 2.95 -15.96
C TYR A 474 -4.28 2.84 -14.43
N HIS A 475 -4.44 3.99 -13.79
CA HIS A 475 -4.59 4.14 -12.35
C HIS A 475 -5.86 4.90 -11.99
N THR A 476 -6.65 4.35 -11.08
CA THR A 476 -7.75 5.04 -10.39
C THR A 476 -7.30 5.38 -8.96
N TYR A 477 -7.70 6.56 -8.46
CA TYR A 477 -7.20 7.11 -7.19
C TYR A 477 -7.78 6.39 -5.94
N CYS A 478 -8.91 5.70 -6.08
CA CYS A 478 -9.57 4.97 -5.00
C CYS A 478 -9.83 3.52 -5.42
N ARG A 479 -9.06 2.62 -4.79
CA ARG A 479 -9.30 1.19 -4.53
C ARG A 479 -10.07 0.45 -5.61
N SER A 480 -9.55 0.57 -6.81
CA SER A 480 -9.75 -0.43 -7.85
C SER A 480 -8.63 -1.46 -7.75
N ILE A 481 -8.53 -2.41 -8.67
CA ILE A 481 -7.63 -3.58 -8.56
C ILE A 481 -6.15 -3.26 -8.26
N CYS A 482 -5.68 -2.02 -8.48
CA CYS A 482 -4.35 -1.54 -8.09
C CYS A 482 -4.36 -0.89 -6.69
N PRO A 483 -3.35 -1.13 -5.81
CA PRO A 483 -3.16 -0.28 -4.64
C PRO A 483 -3.03 1.19 -5.06
N CYS A 484 -3.78 2.06 -4.40
CA CYS A 484 -3.69 3.50 -4.62
C CYS A 484 -2.28 3.97 -4.34
N LEU A 485 -1.69 4.77 -5.24
CA LEU A 485 -0.74 5.77 -4.80
C LEU A 485 -1.52 6.74 -3.87
N PRO A 486 -1.03 7.07 -2.67
CA PRO A 486 -1.76 7.92 -1.74
C PRO A 486 -2.13 9.26 -2.39
N THR A 487 -3.38 9.67 -2.20
CA THR A 487 -3.90 10.99 -2.58
C THR A 487 -3.13 12.10 -1.85
N MET A 488 -2.74 13.15 -2.58
CA MET A 488 -2.49 14.48 -2.02
C MET A 488 -3.81 15.04 -1.43
N SER A 489 -3.72 15.68 -0.25
CA SER A 489 -4.77 16.27 0.62
C SER A 489 -5.60 15.23 1.41
N HIS A 490 -5.40 14.99 2.71
CA HIS A 490 -4.78 15.75 3.80
C HIS A 490 -3.26 15.61 3.87
N ILE A 491 -2.54 16.73 3.69
CA ILE A 491 -1.25 16.83 4.35
C ILE A 491 -1.58 17.03 5.84
N LYS A 492 -1.70 15.93 6.60
CA LYS A 492 -1.01 15.95 7.91
C LYS A 492 0.39 16.47 7.58
N PRO A 493 0.89 17.54 8.24
CA PRO A 493 2.23 18.03 7.98
C PRO A 493 3.15 16.82 7.85
N PRO A 494 3.94 16.73 6.75
CA PRO A 494 4.71 15.54 6.47
C PRO A 494 5.48 15.21 7.74
N GLN A 495 5.41 13.96 8.20
CA GLN A 495 6.14 13.58 9.42
C GLN A 495 7.60 13.97 9.19
N THR A 496 8.10 14.88 10.02
CA THR A 496 9.43 15.43 9.86
C THR A 496 10.42 14.44 10.47
N VAL A 497 11.31 13.92 9.63
CA VAL A 497 12.29 12.90 10.03
C VAL A 497 13.69 13.46 9.87
N VAL A 498 14.46 13.45 10.95
CA VAL A 498 15.90 13.73 10.90
C VAL A 498 16.69 12.45 11.12
N ILE A 499 17.52 12.08 10.14
CA ILE A 499 18.47 10.97 10.25
C ILE A 499 19.84 11.56 10.55
N VAL A 500 20.41 11.21 11.69
CA VAL A 500 21.75 11.65 12.09
C VAL A 500 22.76 10.58 11.69
N GLY A 501 23.56 10.86 10.67
CA GLY A 501 24.52 9.97 10.04
C GLY A 501 24.13 9.63 8.60
N GLY A 502 24.98 10.00 7.65
CA GLY A 502 24.86 9.79 6.20
C GLY A 502 25.73 8.65 5.67
N GLY A 503 26.26 7.79 6.54
CA GLY A 503 26.89 6.53 6.16
C GLY A 503 25.89 5.54 5.52
N ILE A 504 26.35 4.32 5.24
CA ILE A 504 25.55 3.34 4.47
C ILE A 504 24.17 3.04 5.07
N VAL A 505 24.08 2.97 6.41
CA VAL A 505 22.83 2.70 7.14
C VAL A 505 21.86 3.87 7.03
N GLY A 506 22.32 5.09 7.33
CA GLY A 506 21.48 6.28 7.28
C GLY A 506 21.03 6.64 5.86
N SER A 507 21.92 6.44 4.87
CA SER A 507 21.57 6.59 3.46
C SER A 507 20.56 5.54 3.00
N ALA A 508 20.73 4.26 3.39
CA ALA A 508 19.76 3.21 3.11
C ALA A 508 18.40 3.47 3.80
N LEU A 509 18.41 3.93 5.05
CA LEU A 509 17.19 4.35 5.77
C LEU A 509 16.48 5.49 5.05
N ALA A 510 17.20 6.52 4.63
CA ALA A 510 16.63 7.62 3.86
C ALA A 510 15.99 7.11 2.57
N HIS A 511 16.66 6.21 1.84
CA HIS A 511 16.12 5.57 0.64
C HIS A 511 14.81 4.81 0.93
N PHE A 512 14.81 3.87 1.88
CA PHE A 512 13.64 3.05 2.17
C PHE A 512 12.47 3.85 2.75
N LEU A 513 12.74 4.88 3.57
CA LEU A 513 11.71 5.78 4.09
C LEU A 513 11.11 6.68 3.01
N CYS A 514 11.89 7.08 1.99
CA CYS A 514 11.37 7.88 0.87
C CYS A 514 10.45 7.08 -0.06
N ILE A 515 10.71 5.78 -0.23
CA ILE A 515 9.92 4.90 -1.10
C ILE A 515 8.80 4.15 -0.36
N SER A 516 8.60 4.42 0.94
CA SER A 516 7.51 3.84 1.72
C SER A 516 6.23 4.67 1.56
N ASN A 517 5.07 4.08 1.87
CA ASN A 517 3.75 4.67 1.60
C ASN A 517 3.33 5.78 2.59
N VAL A 518 4.27 6.36 3.35
CA VAL A 518 4.01 7.39 4.37
C VAL A 518 4.63 8.72 3.94
N ASN A 519 3.83 9.78 3.92
CA ASN A 519 4.29 11.14 3.58
C ASN A 519 5.24 11.70 4.65
N ARG A 520 6.53 11.91 4.28
CA ARG A 520 7.60 12.34 5.18
C ARG A 520 8.44 13.44 4.57
N GLN A 521 8.95 14.32 5.43
CA GLN A 521 10.02 15.25 5.08
C GLN A 521 11.30 14.75 5.75
N ILE A 522 12.19 14.16 4.96
CA ILE A 522 13.39 13.50 5.47
C ILE A 522 14.59 14.43 5.28
N THR A 523 15.33 14.68 6.36
CA THR A 523 16.62 15.37 6.35
C THR A 523 17.70 14.45 6.92
N VAL A 524 18.70 14.10 6.10
CA VAL A 524 19.90 13.40 6.54
C VAL A 524 20.96 14.43 6.89
N VAL A 525 21.52 14.33 8.09
CA VAL A 525 22.60 15.21 8.56
C VAL A 525 23.83 14.39 8.82
N ASP A 526 24.95 14.74 8.19
CA ASP A 526 26.26 14.17 8.49
C ASP A 526 27.32 15.27 8.49
N ARG A 527 28.44 15.07 9.19
CA ARG A 527 29.59 15.98 9.14
C ARG A 527 30.29 15.98 7.78
N SER A 528 30.17 14.89 7.02
CA SER A 528 30.78 14.73 5.71
C SER A 528 29.99 13.72 4.89
N LEU A 529 29.27 14.21 3.88
CA LEU A 529 28.46 13.37 3.00
C LEU A 529 29.27 12.76 1.85
N SER A 530 30.34 13.45 1.45
CA SER A 530 31.37 12.95 0.55
C SER A 530 32.64 13.81 0.70
N PRO A 531 33.81 13.24 1.03
CA PRO A 531 34.07 11.82 1.25
C PRO A 531 33.45 11.30 2.55
N LEU A 532 33.16 10.00 2.63
CA LEU A 532 32.63 9.38 3.85
C LEU A 532 33.76 9.20 4.88
N VAL A 533 33.74 10.00 5.95
CA VAL A 533 34.72 9.89 7.06
C VAL A 533 34.33 8.83 8.11
N GLY A 534 33.15 8.22 7.92
CA GLY A 534 32.58 7.06 8.63
C GLY A 534 33.37 5.76 8.49
N SER A 535 33.05 4.77 9.34
CA SER A 535 33.48 3.37 9.15
C SER A 535 33.11 2.82 7.77
N THR A 536 32.01 3.32 7.18
CA THR A 536 31.59 3.01 5.81
C THR A 536 32.67 3.32 4.77
N GLY A 537 33.36 4.47 4.89
CA GLY A 537 34.23 4.98 3.83
C GLY A 537 35.50 4.15 3.60
N HIS A 538 35.91 3.38 4.61
CA HIS A 538 37.08 2.49 4.57
C HIS A 538 36.72 1.03 4.85
N ALA A 539 35.43 0.68 4.78
CA ALA A 539 35.00 -0.69 5.01
C ALA A 539 35.63 -1.62 3.95
N PRO A 540 36.22 -2.74 4.35
CA PRO A 540 36.85 -3.68 3.41
C PRO A 540 35.83 -4.38 2.51
N GLY A 541 34.54 -4.33 2.85
CA GLY A 541 33.45 -4.68 1.94
C GLY A 541 33.31 -6.18 1.63
N PHE A 542 33.85 -7.10 2.43
CA PHE A 542 33.50 -8.53 2.27
C PHE A 542 32.17 -8.82 2.97
N ILE A 543 31.27 -9.53 2.30
CA ILE A 543 29.91 -9.79 2.74
C ILE A 543 29.74 -11.31 2.84
N GLY A 544 29.87 -11.82 4.06
CA GLY A 544 29.53 -13.20 4.38
C GLY A 544 28.17 -13.25 5.05
N GLN A 545 27.19 -13.91 4.42
CA GLN A 545 25.80 -13.90 4.87
C GLN A 545 25.57 -14.75 6.12
N PHE A 546 26.30 -15.86 6.26
CA PHE A 546 26.05 -16.77 7.37
C PHE A 546 26.66 -16.28 8.69
N ASN A 547 25.81 -16.21 9.72
CA ASN A 547 26.19 -15.99 11.11
C ASN A 547 25.50 -17.04 12.00
N ASP A 548 26.09 -17.40 13.15
CA ASP A 548 25.43 -18.29 14.11
C ASP A 548 24.15 -17.67 14.71
N SER A 549 24.02 -16.34 14.65
CA SER A 549 22.75 -15.65 14.88
C SER A 549 21.86 -15.75 13.64
N GLU A 550 20.68 -16.37 13.82
CA GLU A 550 19.65 -16.41 12.79
C GLU A 550 19.22 -15.00 12.36
N VAL A 551 19.09 -14.08 13.31
CA VAL A 551 18.71 -12.69 13.04
C VAL A 551 19.72 -12.02 12.11
N LEU A 552 21.02 -12.15 12.40
CA LEU A 552 22.07 -11.58 11.54
C LEU A 552 22.11 -12.23 10.16
N THR A 553 21.91 -13.55 10.08
CA THR A 553 21.85 -14.26 8.80
C THR A 553 20.70 -13.74 7.94
N ARG A 554 19.51 -13.58 8.50
CA ARG A 554 18.34 -13.02 7.80
C ARG A 554 18.58 -11.59 7.35
N LEU A 555 19.17 -10.74 8.20
CA LEU A 555 19.51 -9.36 7.82
C LEU A 555 20.56 -9.31 6.70
N ALA A 556 21.53 -10.22 6.70
CA ALA A 556 22.56 -10.29 5.67
C ALA A 556 21.99 -10.73 4.32
N MET A 557 21.14 -11.77 4.31
CA MET A 557 20.43 -12.22 3.09
C MET A 557 19.55 -11.10 2.53
N ALA A 558 18.82 -10.39 3.39
CA ALA A 558 18.04 -9.22 2.98
C ALA A 558 18.93 -8.11 2.41
N THR A 559 20.10 -7.87 3.01
CA THR A 559 21.06 -6.88 2.53
C THR A 559 21.61 -7.23 1.15
N VAL A 560 22.04 -8.48 0.96
CA VAL A 560 22.56 -8.97 -0.33
C VAL A 560 21.49 -8.88 -1.42
N SER A 561 20.23 -9.19 -1.11
CA SER A 561 19.11 -9.03 -2.05
C SER A 561 18.96 -7.58 -2.55
N GLU A 562 19.19 -6.59 -1.69
CA GLU A 562 19.14 -5.18 -2.07
C GLU A 562 20.41 -4.74 -2.82
N TYR A 563 21.58 -5.19 -2.38
CA TYR A 563 22.84 -4.81 -3.03
C TYR A 563 22.96 -5.31 -4.47
N HIS A 564 22.36 -6.46 -4.80
CA HIS A 564 22.31 -6.96 -6.19
C HIS A 564 21.60 -5.99 -7.15
N LYS A 565 20.76 -5.09 -6.63
CA LYS A 565 20.03 -4.11 -7.44
C LYS A 565 20.90 -2.88 -7.76
N ILE A 566 22.09 -2.77 -7.19
CA ILE A 566 22.96 -1.59 -7.27
C ILE A 566 24.10 -1.86 -8.26
N PRO A 567 24.10 -1.20 -9.43
CA PRO A 567 25.19 -1.34 -10.40
C PRO A 567 26.54 -0.97 -9.80
N GLY A 568 27.52 -1.88 -9.89
CA GLY A 568 28.86 -1.69 -9.31
C GLY A 568 28.91 -1.75 -7.78
N GLY A 569 27.77 -1.95 -7.10
CA GLY A 569 27.70 -1.98 -5.65
C GLY A 569 28.12 -3.31 -5.04
N PHE A 570 27.74 -4.44 -5.66
CA PHE A 570 28.03 -5.77 -5.12
C PHE A 570 28.34 -6.79 -6.19
N ASP A 571 29.40 -7.56 -5.96
CA ASP A 571 29.79 -8.70 -6.77
C ASP A 571 29.67 -9.99 -5.97
N ALA A 572 28.80 -10.91 -6.42
CA ALA A 572 28.65 -12.25 -5.86
C ALA A 572 29.82 -13.17 -6.25
N VAL A 573 31.02 -12.85 -5.75
CA VAL A 573 32.26 -13.61 -6.03
C VAL A 573 32.38 -14.88 -5.19
N GLY A 574 31.46 -15.10 -4.24
CA GLY A 574 31.50 -16.15 -3.24
C GLY A 574 32.38 -15.82 -2.03
N GLY A 575 32.24 -16.63 -0.99
CA GLY A 575 33.05 -16.60 0.22
C GLY A 575 33.59 -17.99 0.56
N LEU A 576 34.83 -18.06 1.01
CA LEU A 576 35.48 -19.28 1.49
C LEU A 576 35.87 -19.14 2.97
N GLU A 577 35.45 -20.08 3.80
CA GLU A 577 35.99 -20.26 5.15
C GLU A 577 36.90 -21.48 5.17
N VAL A 578 38.21 -21.28 5.41
CA VAL A 578 39.23 -22.34 5.35
C VAL A 578 39.66 -22.75 6.76
N ALA A 579 39.79 -24.05 6.99
CA ALA A 579 40.29 -24.63 8.24
C ALA A 579 41.24 -25.80 7.98
N HIS A 580 42.34 -25.85 8.74
CA HIS A 580 43.33 -26.93 8.68
C HIS A 580 43.27 -27.85 9.91
N SER A 581 42.77 -27.35 11.04
CA SER A 581 42.59 -28.15 12.26
C SER A 581 41.36 -29.06 12.19
N ILE A 582 41.38 -30.18 12.92
CA ILE A 582 40.23 -31.11 13.01
C ILE A 582 39.00 -30.39 13.57
N SER A 583 39.17 -29.64 14.66
CA SER A 583 38.10 -28.85 15.29
C SER A 583 37.57 -27.76 14.34
N GLY A 584 38.44 -27.13 13.55
CA GLY A 584 38.04 -26.19 12.51
C GLY A 584 37.18 -26.84 11.44
N VAL A 585 37.52 -28.03 10.95
CA VAL A 585 36.72 -28.79 9.97
C VAL A 585 35.36 -29.20 10.53
N GLU A 586 35.29 -29.64 11.79
CA GLU A 586 34.02 -29.95 12.47
C GLU A 586 33.13 -28.71 12.60
N ARG A 587 33.72 -27.55 12.93
CA ARG A 587 33.02 -26.27 12.94
C ARG A 587 32.48 -25.92 11.55
N LEU A 588 33.24 -26.12 10.47
CA LEU A 588 32.74 -25.89 9.10
C LEU A 588 31.54 -26.79 8.78
N ARG A 589 31.56 -28.08 9.16
CA ARG A 589 30.41 -28.99 9.00
C ARG A 589 29.19 -28.52 9.78
N SER A 590 29.37 -28.09 11.03
CA SER A 590 28.29 -27.53 11.85
C SER A 590 27.68 -26.27 11.20
N ARG A 591 28.53 -25.36 10.71
CA ARG A 591 28.10 -24.14 10.02
C ARG A 591 27.35 -24.46 8.72
N GLN A 592 27.77 -25.46 7.96
CA GLN A 592 27.06 -25.93 6.76
C GLN A 592 25.61 -26.35 7.11
N SER A 593 25.44 -27.19 8.14
CA SER A 593 24.12 -27.68 8.55
C SER A 593 23.21 -26.54 9.03
N LYS A 594 23.75 -25.61 9.83
CA LYS A 594 22.99 -24.44 10.31
C LYS A 594 22.62 -23.47 9.18
N ALA A 595 23.52 -23.23 8.22
CA ALA A 595 23.24 -22.41 7.06
C ALA A 595 22.13 -23.01 6.19
N ALA A 596 22.17 -24.32 5.96
CA ALA A 596 21.14 -25.04 5.22
C ALA A 596 19.77 -24.94 5.90
N ALA A 597 19.71 -25.01 7.24
CA ALA A 597 18.46 -24.84 8.00
C ALA A 597 17.82 -23.45 7.84
N LEU A 598 18.62 -22.43 7.51
CA LEU A 598 18.16 -21.07 7.24
C LEU A 598 17.98 -20.77 5.74
N GLY A 599 18.08 -21.79 4.88
CA GLY A 599 17.92 -21.64 3.43
C GLY A 599 19.11 -20.98 2.72
N LEU A 600 20.28 -20.94 3.34
CA LEU A 600 21.51 -20.40 2.75
C LEU A 600 22.42 -21.56 2.27
N PRO A 601 22.54 -21.80 0.95
CA PRO A 601 23.33 -22.91 0.43
C PRO A 601 24.82 -22.76 0.72
N ALA A 602 25.42 -23.85 1.22
CA ALA A 602 26.86 -23.91 1.49
C ALA A 602 27.43 -25.28 1.11
N GLN A 603 28.63 -25.29 0.52
CA GLN A 603 29.30 -26.49 0.05
C GLN A 603 30.62 -26.71 0.78
N LEU A 604 30.78 -27.88 1.39
CA LEU A 604 32.06 -28.31 1.94
C LEU A 604 32.99 -28.79 0.81
N LEU A 605 34.21 -28.28 0.78
CA LEU A 605 35.23 -28.48 -0.23
C LEU A 605 36.54 -28.95 0.43
N SER A 606 37.38 -29.62 -0.36
CA SER A 606 38.79 -29.82 0.00
C SER A 606 39.56 -28.51 -0.11
N VAL A 607 40.67 -28.38 0.65
CA VAL A 607 41.57 -27.22 0.55
C VAL A 607 42.13 -27.08 -0.88
N ARG A 608 42.35 -28.20 -1.58
CA ARG A 608 42.75 -28.19 -2.99
C ARG A 608 41.72 -27.51 -3.89
N GLN A 609 40.44 -27.83 -3.74
CA GLN A 609 39.36 -27.17 -4.49
C GLN A 609 39.28 -25.67 -4.13
N ALA A 610 39.41 -25.32 -2.85
CA ALA A 610 39.45 -23.91 -2.43
C ALA A 610 40.63 -23.15 -3.06
N SER A 611 41.82 -23.77 -3.15
CA SER A 611 42.99 -23.20 -3.82
C SER A 611 42.81 -23.03 -5.32
N GLN A 612 41.97 -23.83 -5.97
CA GLN A 612 41.63 -23.64 -7.38
C GLN A 612 40.67 -22.47 -7.59
N MET A 613 39.76 -22.23 -6.63
CA MET A 613 38.82 -21.11 -6.66
C MET A 613 39.48 -19.77 -6.33
N ALA A 614 40.40 -19.73 -5.37
CA ALA A 614 41.12 -18.54 -4.95
C ALA A 614 42.64 -18.79 -4.87
N PRO A 615 43.31 -19.02 -6.02
CA PRO A 615 44.72 -19.43 -6.08
C PRO A 615 45.70 -18.40 -5.51
N ASP A 616 45.30 -17.13 -5.45
CA ASP A 616 46.15 -16.05 -4.97
C ASP A 616 45.99 -15.82 -3.46
N LEU A 617 44.94 -16.38 -2.85
CA LEU A 617 44.61 -16.18 -1.43
C LEU A 617 44.70 -17.47 -0.61
N VAL A 618 44.50 -18.64 -1.22
CA VAL A 618 44.57 -19.95 -0.55
C VAL A 618 45.82 -20.69 -1.03
N ARG A 619 46.70 -21.08 -0.09
CA ARG A 619 47.88 -21.91 -0.40
C ARG A 619 47.45 -23.28 -0.93
N SER A 620 48.08 -23.73 -2.02
CA SER A 620 47.97 -25.12 -2.45
C SER A 620 48.65 -26.02 -1.43
N SER A 621 47.93 -27.01 -0.91
CA SER A 621 48.50 -28.07 -0.06
C SER A 621 48.50 -29.39 -0.82
N ASP A 622 49.63 -30.10 -0.79
CA ASP A 622 49.75 -31.48 -1.29
C ASP A 622 49.21 -32.51 -0.29
N THR A 623 48.94 -32.11 0.96
CA THR A 623 48.30 -32.96 1.98
C THR A 623 46.79 -32.70 2.00
N GLU A 624 45.97 -33.76 1.96
CA GLU A 624 44.49 -33.70 2.05
C GLU A 624 43.95 -33.24 3.42
N SER A 625 44.81 -32.78 4.32
CA SER A 625 44.41 -32.34 5.66
C SER A 625 43.74 -30.96 5.62
N GLY A 626 42.47 -30.88 6.04
CA GLY A 626 41.70 -29.64 6.14
C GLY A 626 40.46 -29.63 5.26
N ALA A 627 39.65 -28.58 5.37
CA ALA A 627 38.48 -28.35 4.54
C ALA A 627 38.22 -26.86 4.35
N ALA A 628 37.38 -26.53 3.37
CA ALA A 628 36.84 -25.19 3.19
C ALA A 628 35.32 -25.25 3.07
N LEU A 629 34.62 -24.25 3.58
CA LEU A 629 33.19 -24.07 3.38
C LEU A 629 32.97 -22.92 2.41
N SER A 630 32.28 -23.19 1.30
CA SER A 630 31.97 -22.22 0.27
C SER A 630 30.52 -21.77 0.34
N PHE A 631 30.32 -20.46 0.29
CA PHE A 631 29.01 -19.81 0.13
C PHE A 631 29.03 -19.08 -1.21
N SER A 632 28.22 -19.54 -2.17
CA SER A 632 28.25 -19.00 -3.54
C SER A 632 27.57 -17.66 -3.70
N SER A 633 26.58 -17.34 -2.86
CA SER A 633 25.85 -16.06 -2.88
C SER A 633 26.54 -14.96 -2.06
N ASP A 634 27.61 -15.30 -1.32
CA ASP A 634 28.46 -14.33 -0.65
C ASP A 634 29.25 -13.50 -1.68
N GLY A 635 29.87 -12.41 -1.23
CA GLY A 635 30.64 -11.61 -2.17
C GLY A 635 31.28 -10.37 -1.58
N THR A 636 31.52 -9.41 -2.46
CA THR A 636 32.19 -8.16 -2.12
C THR A 636 31.36 -6.95 -2.49
N ALA A 637 31.15 -6.06 -1.53
CA ALA A 637 30.48 -4.78 -1.65
C ALA A 637 31.48 -3.63 -1.79
N ASP A 638 31.16 -2.67 -2.64
CA ASP A 638 31.70 -1.32 -2.59
C ASP A 638 30.76 -0.44 -1.75
N ALA A 639 31.14 -0.23 -0.49
CA ALA A 639 30.34 0.51 0.45
C ALA A 639 30.18 2.00 0.07
N ASN A 640 31.16 2.59 -0.62
CA ASN A 640 31.07 3.97 -1.10
C ASN A 640 30.08 4.08 -2.26
N CYS A 641 30.18 3.17 -3.24
CA CYS A 641 29.24 3.10 -4.36
C CYS A 641 27.80 2.87 -3.90
N ILE A 642 27.59 1.90 -2.99
CA ILE A 642 26.26 1.61 -2.42
C ILE A 642 25.70 2.82 -1.67
N THR A 643 26.53 3.46 -0.83
CA THR A 643 26.08 4.64 -0.08
C THR A 643 25.71 5.78 -1.03
N ALA A 644 26.54 6.07 -2.03
CA ALA A 644 26.26 7.09 -3.04
C ALA A 644 24.98 6.79 -3.83
N TYR A 645 24.73 5.53 -4.16
CA TYR A 645 23.49 5.10 -4.81
C TYR A 645 22.27 5.39 -3.94
N PHE A 646 22.30 5.00 -2.66
CA PHE A 646 21.19 5.26 -1.75
C PHE A 646 20.99 6.76 -1.48
N GLN A 647 22.08 7.53 -1.35
CA GLN A 647 21.99 8.99 -1.25
C GLN A 647 21.34 9.60 -2.49
N HIS A 648 21.74 9.17 -3.69
CA HIS A 648 21.17 9.65 -4.95
C HIS A 648 19.68 9.30 -5.06
N SER A 649 19.33 8.05 -4.76
CA SER A 649 17.95 7.58 -4.77
C SER A 649 17.07 8.34 -3.77
N ALA A 650 17.54 8.54 -2.53
CA ALA A 650 16.82 9.31 -1.53
C ALA A 650 16.63 10.78 -1.97
N LYS A 651 17.66 11.42 -2.52
CA LYS A 651 17.57 12.80 -3.06
C LYS A 651 16.57 12.89 -4.21
N ALA A 652 16.59 11.93 -5.13
CA ALA A 652 15.65 11.87 -6.25
C ALA A 652 14.19 11.73 -5.78
N ASN A 653 13.97 11.19 -4.57
CA ASN A 653 12.66 11.06 -3.94
C ASN A 653 12.41 12.14 -2.85
N GLY A 654 13.15 13.26 -2.87
CA GLY A 654 12.83 14.45 -2.07
C GLY A 654 13.52 14.56 -0.70
N ALA A 655 14.40 13.63 -0.31
CA ALA A 655 15.19 13.78 0.91
C ALA A 655 16.23 14.91 0.79
N GLN A 656 16.37 15.69 1.86
CA GLN A 656 17.42 16.70 1.99
C GLN A 656 18.65 16.08 2.65
N PHE A 657 19.83 16.51 2.21
CA PHE A 657 21.10 16.10 2.78
C PHE A 657 21.87 17.35 3.21
N VAL A 658 22.19 17.44 4.49
CA VAL A 658 22.83 18.60 5.11
C VAL A 658 24.18 18.17 5.66
N GLU A 659 25.24 18.83 5.20
CA GLU A 659 26.57 18.65 5.77
C GLU A 659 26.75 19.57 6.97
N ALA A 660 26.63 19.02 8.19
CA ALA A 660 26.74 19.75 9.45
C ALA A 660 27.05 18.81 10.63
N GLU A 661 27.66 19.33 11.69
CA GLU A 661 27.77 18.60 12.96
C GLU A 661 26.47 18.72 13.77
N VAL A 662 25.89 17.57 14.14
CA VAL A 662 24.85 17.51 15.17
C VAL A 662 25.51 17.57 16.54
N ARG A 663 25.22 18.63 17.28
CA ARG A 663 25.76 18.87 18.60
C ARG A 663 25.01 18.10 19.67
N ARG A 664 23.67 18.09 19.58
CA ARG A 664 22.81 17.44 20.57
C ARG A 664 21.40 17.14 20.05
N LEU A 665 20.68 16.33 20.84
CA LEU A 665 19.25 16.08 20.68
C LEU A 665 18.43 17.16 21.38
N ILE A 666 17.21 17.40 20.88
CA ILE A 666 16.22 18.23 21.56
C ILE A 666 15.13 17.30 22.07
N ILE A 667 14.97 17.23 23.39
CA ILE A 667 14.00 16.36 24.07
C ILE A 667 13.14 17.24 24.98
N ALA A 668 11.82 17.07 24.88
CA ALA A 668 10.83 17.74 25.71
C ALA A 668 9.67 16.78 26.01
N ASP A 669 9.24 16.73 27.27
CA ASP A 669 8.16 15.88 27.78
C ASP A 669 8.29 14.40 27.38
N GLY A 670 9.50 13.83 27.51
CA GLY A 670 9.79 12.43 27.17
C GLY A 670 9.72 12.13 25.66
N ARG A 671 9.81 13.15 24.81
CA ARG A 671 9.73 13.05 23.34
C ARG A 671 10.86 13.82 22.67
N THR A 672 11.43 13.28 21.59
CA THR A 672 12.34 14.05 20.75
C THR A 672 11.58 15.03 19.86
N THR A 673 12.07 16.26 19.75
CA THR A 673 11.47 17.33 18.94
C THR A 673 12.41 17.85 17.86
N GLY A 674 13.62 17.27 17.75
CA GLY A 674 14.60 17.69 16.75
C GLY A 674 16.06 17.53 17.19
N VAL A 675 16.95 18.20 16.45
CA VAL A 675 18.39 18.24 16.70
C VAL A 675 18.93 19.67 16.60
N GLU A 676 20.02 19.95 17.32
CA GLU A 676 20.76 21.21 17.20
C GLU A 676 22.05 20.99 16.39
N LEU A 677 22.24 21.82 15.37
CA LEU A 677 23.38 21.85 14.46
C LEU A 677 24.34 22.99 14.82
N GLY A 678 25.62 22.82 14.50
CA GLY A 678 26.63 23.89 14.56
C GLY A 678 27.36 24.01 15.90
N ASP A 679 28.05 25.14 16.09
CA ASP A 679 28.86 25.44 17.28
C ASP A 679 28.12 26.31 18.31
N VAL A 680 28.78 26.65 19.42
CA VAL A 680 28.20 27.49 20.50
C VAL A 680 27.84 28.90 20.02
N SER A 681 28.48 29.39 18.95
CA SER A 681 28.33 30.76 18.45
C SER A 681 27.37 30.91 17.29
N SER A 682 26.98 29.81 16.62
CA SER A 682 26.15 29.80 15.41
C SER A 682 25.23 28.57 15.35
N SER A 683 24.43 28.33 16.40
CA SER A 683 23.57 27.16 16.44
C SER A 683 22.29 27.33 15.61
N ARG A 684 21.89 26.25 14.93
CA ARG A 684 20.64 26.15 14.15
C ARG A 684 19.91 24.89 14.57
N GLN A 685 18.60 24.97 14.79
CA GLN A 685 17.78 23.80 15.12
C GLN A 685 17.07 23.26 13.89
N LEU A 686 16.98 21.92 13.80
CA LEU A 686 16.08 21.22 12.90
C LEU A 686 14.99 20.57 13.73
N ILE A 687 13.74 20.96 13.50
CA ILE A 687 12.57 20.40 14.17
C ILE A 687 12.20 19.09 13.49
N ALA A 688 11.92 18.05 14.27
CA ALA A 688 11.55 16.73 13.77
C ALA A 688 10.61 16.00 14.72
N ASP A 689 9.58 15.34 14.16
CA ASP A 689 8.71 14.40 14.87
C ASP A 689 9.43 13.08 15.18
N VAL A 690 10.39 12.73 14.32
CA VAL A 690 11.19 11.50 14.41
C VAL A 690 12.67 11.85 14.24
N VAL A 691 13.49 11.38 15.19
CA VAL A 691 14.95 11.45 15.08
C VAL A 691 15.51 10.02 15.05
N ILE A 692 16.35 9.72 14.07
CA ILE A 692 16.98 8.41 13.90
C ILE A 692 18.49 8.55 14.06
N LEU A 693 19.07 7.88 15.07
CA LEU A 693 20.51 7.82 15.25
C LEU A 693 21.11 6.72 14.39
N ALA A 694 21.78 7.09 13.30
CA ALA A 694 22.55 6.21 12.41
C ALA A 694 24.06 6.56 12.49
N THR A 695 24.52 6.95 13.67
CA THR A 695 25.84 7.56 13.91
C THR A 695 26.98 6.57 14.10
N GLY A 696 26.76 5.26 13.91
CA GLY A 696 27.81 4.24 14.05
C GLY A 696 28.63 4.38 15.33
N VAL A 697 29.95 4.51 15.20
CA VAL A 697 30.91 4.66 16.31
C VAL A 697 30.69 5.90 17.18
N TRP A 698 30.00 6.93 16.68
CA TRP A 698 29.77 8.19 17.40
C TRP A 698 28.53 8.19 18.30
N ALA A 699 27.73 7.11 18.30
CA ALA A 699 26.46 7.07 19.01
C ALA A 699 26.59 7.37 20.51
N GLN A 700 27.52 6.69 21.19
CA GLN A 700 27.73 6.87 22.61
C GLN A 700 28.26 8.28 22.94
N ALA A 701 29.18 8.81 22.13
CA ALA A 701 29.73 10.16 22.34
C ALA A 701 28.67 11.26 22.15
N LEU A 702 27.71 11.08 21.24
CA LEU A 702 26.60 12.02 21.08
C LEU A 702 25.67 12.02 22.32
N LEU A 703 25.32 10.84 22.83
CA LEU A 703 24.46 10.71 24.00
C LEU A 703 25.14 11.16 25.30
N ALA A 704 26.44 10.88 25.47
CA ALA A 704 27.20 11.35 26.63
C ALA A 704 27.27 12.89 26.68
N ARG A 705 27.43 13.56 25.53
CA ARG A 705 27.38 15.03 25.44
C ARG A 705 26.01 15.59 25.84
N GLU A 706 24.92 14.95 25.41
CA GLU A 706 23.57 15.35 25.82
C GLU A 706 23.33 15.12 27.31
N GLN A 707 23.81 14.01 27.88
CA GLN A 707 23.70 13.72 29.31
C GLN A 707 24.43 14.77 30.16
N GLN A 708 25.64 15.18 29.76
CA GLN A 708 26.39 16.25 30.43
C GLN A 708 25.66 17.59 30.35
N HIS A 709 25.04 17.89 29.21
CA HIS A 709 24.24 19.11 29.03
C HIS A 709 23.02 19.14 29.97
N GLN A 710 22.28 18.03 30.08
CA GLN A 710 21.15 17.90 31.01
C GLN A 710 21.58 18.12 32.47
N GLN A 711 22.76 17.62 32.86
CA GLN A 711 23.32 17.80 34.21
C GLN A 711 23.70 19.26 34.52
N GLN A 712 24.20 20.00 33.52
CA GLN A 712 24.64 21.39 33.70
C GLN A 712 23.48 22.40 33.71
N HIS A 713 22.33 22.06 33.15
CA HIS A 713 21.18 22.96 32.98
C HIS A 713 19.91 22.51 33.73
N HIS A 714 20.06 21.76 34.84
CA HIS A 714 18.96 21.22 35.66
C HIS A 714 17.87 22.21 36.13
N HIS A 715 18.11 23.53 36.07
CA HIS A 715 17.12 24.56 36.47
C HIS A 715 16.36 25.18 35.27
N GLN A 716 16.71 24.83 34.03
CA GLN A 716 16.14 25.39 32.79
C GLN A 716 15.51 24.36 31.85
N VAL A 717 15.77 23.05 32.06
CA VAL A 717 15.20 21.96 31.25
C VAL A 717 14.29 21.14 32.16
N ALA A 718 12.97 21.21 31.92
CA ALA A 718 11.94 20.70 32.85
C ALA A 718 11.80 19.16 32.91
N ASP A 719 12.58 18.38 32.16
CA ASP A 719 12.17 17.01 31.82
C ASP A 719 12.88 15.89 32.62
N GLY A 720 14.21 15.91 32.82
CA GLY A 720 14.89 14.82 33.56
C GLY A 720 14.71 13.41 32.96
N THR A 721 14.16 13.27 31.75
CA THR A 721 14.02 11.98 31.04
C THR A 721 15.40 11.33 30.84
N PRO A 722 15.62 10.12 31.36
CA PRO A 722 16.89 9.41 31.22
C PRO A 722 17.13 9.00 29.77
N LEU A 723 18.34 9.29 29.25
CA LEU A 723 18.80 8.83 27.94
C LEU A 723 19.06 7.31 27.94
N PRO A 724 18.92 6.63 26.78
CA PRO A 724 19.21 5.21 26.69
C PRO A 724 20.70 4.91 26.97
N VAL A 725 20.96 3.79 27.64
CA VAL A 725 22.30 3.25 27.82
C VAL A 725 22.72 2.59 26.51
N VAL A 726 23.70 3.18 25.83
CA VAL A 726 24.20 2.72 24.52
C VAL A 726 25.65 2.26 24.68
N PRO A 727 25.89 0.97 24.96
CA PRO A 727 27.21 0.42 25.17
C PRO A 727 27.90 0.13 23.82
N VAL A 728 28.13 1.17 23.02
CA VAL A 728 28.77 1.06 21.71
C VAL A 728 30.20 1.55 21.82
N VAL A 729 31.15 0.62 21.83
CA VAL A 729 32.57 0.93 21.98
C VAL A 729 33.24 1.02 20.60
N PRO A 730 33.92 2.14 20.26
CA PRO A 730 34.75 2.22 19.06
C PRO A 730 36.03 1.39 19.26
N VAL A 731 36.26 0.42 18.38
CA VAL A 731 37.43 -0.47 18.44
C VAL A 731 38.25 -0.35 17.16
N GLY A 732 39.57 -0.26 17.34
CA GLY A 732 40.54 -0.20 16.26
C GLY A 732 40.81 -1.57 15.64
N HIS A 733 41.00 -1.59 14.33
CA HIS A 733 41.18 -2.80 13.54
C HIS A 733 42.23 -2.59 12.44
N PRO A 734 43.32 -3.37 12.45
CA PRO A 734 44.34 -3.26 11.44
C PRO A 734 43.86 -3.87 10.13
N TYR A 735 43.95 -3.06 9.07
CA TYR A 735 43.73 -3.50 7.71
C TYR A 735 44.90 -3.10 6.82
N LEU A 736 45.21 -3.97 5.87
CA LEU A 736 46.31 -3.81 4.94
C LEU A 736 45.75 -3.79 3.51
N HIS A 737 46.13 -2.77 2.75
CA HIS A 737 46.00 -2.73 1.29
C HIS A 737 47.37 -3.01 0.67
N GLY A 738 47.48 -4.08 -0.12
CA GLY A 738 48.69 -4.40 -0.85
C GLY A 738 49.05 -3.37 -1.92
N GLU A 739 50.19 -3.58 -2.57
CA GLU A 739 50.63 -2.78 -3.71
C GLU A 739 49.59 -2.78 -4.83
N ALA A 740 49.42 -1.63 -5.48
CA ALA A 740 48.51 -1.47 -6.60
C ALA A 740 49.04 -2.23 -7.82
N ARG A 741 48.13 -2.89 -8.54
CA ARG A 741 48.35 -3.68 -9.75
C ARG A 741 47.17 -3.50 -10.72
N PRO A 742 47.33 -3.83 -12.01
CA PRO A 742 46.20 -3.93 -12.91
C PRO A 742 45.16 -4.95 -12.40
N PRO A 743 43.85 -4.69 -12.57
CA PRO A 743 42.82 -5.63 -12.17
C PRO A 743 43.03 -7.02 -12.73
N LEU A 744 42.83 -8.04 -11.91
CA LEU A 744 42.89 -9.41 -12.37
C LEU A 744 41.75 -9.66 -13.35
N GLY A 745 42.04 -10.27 -14.50
CA GLY A 745 41.03 -10.66 -15.50
C GLY A 745 40.06 -11.76 -15.02
N ARG A 746 40.12 -12.12 -13.74
CA ARG A 746 39.29 -13.10 -13.05
C ARG A 746 38.86 -12.53 -11.70
N LYS A 747 37.62 -12.80 -11.28
CA LYS A 747 37.17 -12.56 -9.91
C LYS A 747 37.36 -13.83 -9.09
N MET A 748 37.61 -13.70 -7.79
CA MET A 748 37.78 -14.83 -6.87
C MET A 748 37.03 -14.56 -5.57
N PRO A 749 36.57 -15.61 -4.86
CA PRO A 749 35.92 -15.45 -3.57
C PRO A 749 36.86 -14.81 -2.55
N PHE A 750 36.31 -14.05 -1.62
CA PHE A 750 37.08 -13.64 -0.45
C PHE A 750 37.32 -14.87 0.45
N VAL A 751 38.38 -14.81 1.25
CA VAL A 751 38.80 -15.94 2.09
C VAL A 751 38.84 -15.50 3.55
N ARG A 752 38.34 -16.36 4.43
CA ARG A 752 38.44 -16.22 5.88
C ARG A 752 39.15 -17.45 6.45
N TRP A 753 39.97 -17.23 7.46
CA TRP A 753 40.53 -18.28 8.31
C TRP A 753 40.06 -18.04 9.74
N PRO A 754 38.85 -18.53 10.10
CA PRO A 754 38.28 -18.24 11.41
C PRO A 754 39.18 -18.67 12.57
N GLU A 755 39.86 -19.82 12.45
CA GLU A 755 40.80 -20.34 13.47
C GLU A 755 42.01 -19.42 13.72
N HIS A 756 42.31 -18.52 12.78
CA HIS A 756 43.38 -17.54 12.88
C HIS A 756 42.86 -16.10 13.00
N HIS A 757 41.55 -15.90 12.99
CA HIS A 757 40.92 -14.57 13.02
C HIS A 757 41.33 -13.64 11.86
N VAL A 758 41.66 -14.22 10.69
CA VAL A 758 42.12 -13.50 9.50
C VAL A 758 41.08 -13.55 8.39
N TYR A 759 41.04 -12.50 7.58
CA TYR A 759 40.32 -12.51 6.31
C TYR A 759 41.09 -11.72 5.24
N ALA A 760 40.92 -12.12 3.98
CA ALA A 760 41.55 -11.49 2.84
C ALA A 760 40.59 -11.45 1.64
N ARG A 761 40.78 -10.46 0.76
CA ARG A 761 40.01 -10.33 -0.49
C ARG A 761 40.84 -9.68 -1.58
N ASP A 762 40.30 -9.76 -2.78
CA ASP A 762 40.72 -8.92 -3.89
C ASP A 762 39.86 -7.63 -3.95
N HIS A 763 40.49 -6.47 -4.04
CA HIS A 763 39.85 -5.17 -4.29
C HIS A 763 39.81 -4.82 -5.80
N GLY A 764 40.25 -5.75 -6.65
CA GLY A 764 40.42 -5.56 -8.08
C GLY A 764 41.86 -5.14 -8.36
N ASP A 765 42.21 -3.92 -7.99
CA ASP A 765 43.54 -3.34 -8.24
C ASP A 765 44.59 -3.67 -7.16
N ARG A 766 44.21 -4.30 -6.04
CA ARG A 766 45.12 -4.67 -4.94
C ARG A 766 44.52 -5.76 -4.07
N TYR A 767 45.35 -6.45 -3.29
CA TYR A 767 44.86 -7.37 -2.26
C TYR A 767 44.56 -6.60 -0.98
N GLY A 768 43.61 -7.10 -0.20
CA GLY A 768 43.28 -6.57 1.12
C GLY A 768 43.31 -7.67 2.17
N LEU A 769 43.84 -7.38 3.36
CA LEU A 769 43.90 -8.34 4.47
C LEU A 769 43.64 -7.64 5.80
N GLY A 770 42.78 -8.24 6.63
CA GLY A 770 42.52 -7.80 7.99
C GLY A 770 42.66 -8.95 8.99
N THR A 771 42.95 -8.61 10.25
CA THR A 771 43.06 -9.58 11.34
C THR A 771 42.44 -9.04 12.63
N TYR A 772 41.68 -9.90 13.31
CA TYR A 772 41.17 -9.63 14.66
C TYR A 772 42.07 -10.27 15.75
N ASP A 773 43.18 -10.92 15.38
CA ASP A 773 44.09 -11.62 16.30
C ASP A 773 45.01 -10.65 17.06
N HIS A 774 44.40 -9.73 17.81
CA HIS A 774 45.11 -8.79 18.68
C HIS A 774 44.25 -8.44 19.89
N GLN A 775 44.87 -7.88 20.92
CA GLN A 775 44.11 -7.40 22.08
C GLN A 775 43.12 -6.31 21.66
N PRO A 776 41.86 -6.34 22.12
CA PRO A 776 40.85 -5.34 21.78
C PRO A 776 41.35 -3.94 22.13
N LEU A 777 41.30 -3.03 21.16
CA LEU A 777 41.81 -1.67 21.30
C LEU A 777 40.67 -0.67 21.25
N GLU A 778 40.22 -0.20 22.41
CA GLU A 778 39.32 0.94 22.48
C GLU A 778 39.98 2.18 21.85
N CYS A 779 39.25 2.86 20.96
CA CYS A 779 39.74 4.03 20.25
C CYS A 779 38.94 5.28 20.62
N LYS A 780 39.64 6.38 20.87
CA LYS A 780 39.01 7.71 21.01
C LYS A 780 38.81 8.34 19.64
N LEU A 781 37.62 8.88 19.39
CA LEU A 781 37.23 9.48 18.10
C LEU A 781 37.65 10.96 18.02
N THR A 782 38.95 11.25 18.13
CA THR A 782 39.47 12.63 18.26
C THR A 782 39.68 13.36 16.95
N ASN A 783 39.82 12.65 15.83
CA ASN A 783 40.25 13.23 14.54
C ASN A 783 39.08 13.47 13.57
N GLY A 784 37.83 13.38 14.04
CA GLY A 784 36.63 13.56 13.21
C GLY A 784 36.34 12.43 12.21
N THR A 785 37.27 11.49 12.02
CA THR A 785 37.20 10.32 11.15
C THR A 785 37.20 9.01 11.96
N ALA A 786 36.72 7.93 11.36
CA ALA A 786 36.82 6.58 11.89
C ALA A 786 38.12 5.86 11.45
N ILE A 787 39.18 6.61 11.14
CA ILE A 787 40.55 6.09 10.99
C ILE A 787 41.36 6.52 12.22
N GLY A 788 41.87 5.54 12.95
CA GLY A 788 42.67 5.77 14.15
C GLY A 788 44.16 5.90 13.85
N ASP A 789 44.91 6.33 14.86
CA ASP A 789 46.36 6.29 14.81
C ASP A 789 46.85 4.84 14.73
N TRP A 790 47.99 4.65 14.05
CA TRP A 790 48.59 3.32 13.95
C TRP A 790 49.12 2.87 15.31
N VAL A 791 48.79 1.63 15.70
CA VAL A 791 49.28 1.02 16.95
C VAL A 791 50.32 -0.04 16.63
N GLN A 792 51.50 0.07 17.24
CA GLN A 792 52.63 -0.84 17.02
C GLN A 792 52.27 -2.32 17.31
N GLY A 793 51.34 -2.56 18.22
CA GLY A 793 50.82 -3.89 18.53
C GLY A 793 50.15 -4.62 17.35
N PHE A 794 49.81 -3.93 16.26
CA PHE A 794 49.22 -4.53 15.06
C PHE A 794 50.24 -5.18 14.11
N ASP A 795 51.52 -4.84 14.21
CA ASP A 795 52.53 -5.29 13.24
C ASP A 795 52.79 -6.81 13.31
N ALA A 796 52.80 -7.39 14.51
CA ALA A 796 52.98 -8.83 14.68
C ALA A 796 51.76 -9.65 14.20
N PRO A 797 50.51 -9.33 14.58
CA PRO A 797 49.31 -9.96 14.03
C PRO A 797 49.22 -9.91 12.50
N LEU A 798 49.50 -8.76 11.88
CA LEU A 798 49.51 -8.65 10.42
C LEU A 798 50.62 -9.48 9.76
N THR A 799 51.78 -9.56 10.39
CA THR A 799 52.88 -10.41 9.94
C THR A 799 52.51 -11.89 9.99
N ALA A 800 51.81 -12.33 11.04
CA ALA A 800 51.28 -13.68 11.14
C ALA A 800 50.21 -13.92 10.07
N ALA A 801 49.25 -13.01 9.93
CA ALA A 801 48.13 -13.13 9.00
C ALA A 801 48.56 -13.20 7.53
N THR A 802 49.54 -12.39 7.13
CA THR A 802 50.11 -12.42 5.77
C THR A 802 50.87 -13.71 5.46
N SER A 803 51.17 -14.56 6.44
CA SER A 803 51.79 -15.88 6.21
C SER A 803 50.78 -16.93 5.76
N LEU A 804 49.46 -16.69 5.95
CA LEU A 804 48.40 -17.62 5.55
C LEU A 804 48.14 -17.63 4.04
N VAL A 805 48.40 -16.51 3.35
CA VAL A 805 48.25 -16.40 1.90
C VAL A 805 49.52 -16.89 1.17
N PRO A 806 49.42 -17.27 -0.12
CA PRO A 806 50.58 -17.57 -0.97
C PRO A 806 51.67 -16.49 -0.95
N ASP A 807 52.92 -16.89 -1.18
CA ASP A 807 54.10 -16.04 -0.99
C ASP A 807 54.07 -14.76 -1.84
N GLU A 808 53.53 -14.82 -3.05
CA GLU A 808 53.44 -13.64 -3.93
C GLU A 808 52.43 -12.61 -3.42
N ALA A 809 51.23 -13.05 -3.01
CA ALA A 809 50.25 -12.18 -2.37
C ALA A 809 50.77 -11.65 -1.03
N SER A 810 51.51 -12.46 -0.26
CA SER A 810 52.15 -12.05 0.99
C SER A 810 53.13 -10.88 0.78
N LYS A 811 53.97 -10.95 -0.26
CA LYS A 811 54.90 -9.87 -0.61
C LYS A 811 54.18 -8.58 -0.99
N GLN A 812 53.17 -8.67 -1.86
CA GLN A 812 52.39 -7.50 -2.28
C GLN A 812 51.65 -6.85 -1.11
N LEU A 813 51.09 -7.66 -0.21
CA LEU A 813 50.49 -7.19 1.03
C LEU A 813 51.53 -6.46 1.90
N ARG A 814 52.68 -7.07 2.19
CA ARG A 814 53.72 -6.48 3.05
C ARG A 814 54.32 -5.18 2.49
N ALA A 815 54.34 -5.01 1.17
CA ALA A 815 54.81 -3.79 0.50
C ALA A 815 53.77 -2.65 0.46
N GLY A 816 52.53 -2.95 0.88
CA GLY A 816 51.40 -2.04 0.78
C GLY A 816 51.26 -1.01 1.90
N VAL A 817 50.07 -0.43 2.00
CA VAL A 817 49.69 0.57 3.00
C VAL A 817 48.84 -0.08 4.09
N LYS A 818 49.17 0.22 5.34
CA LYS A 818 48.43 -0.23 6.52
C LYS A 818 47.66 0.92 7.16
N PHE A 819 46.47 0.65 7.68
CA PHE A 819 45.68 1.63 8.43
C PHE A 819 44.88 0.97 9.55
N ASN A 820 44.54 1.77 10.57
CA ASN A 820 43.69 1.38 11.69
C ASN A 820 42.25 1.86 11.41
N GLY A 821 41.39 0.96 10.95
CA GLY A 821 39.97 1.25 10.77
C GLY A 821 39.23 1.11 12.09
N ILE A 822 38.36 2.06 12.43
CA ILE A 822 37.58 2.05 13.66
C ILE A 822 36.15 1.63 13.34
N PHE A 823 35.61 0.66 14.09
CA PHE A 823 34.22 0.25 13.98
C PHE A 823 33.60 0.00 15.37
N SER A 824 32.31 -0.27 15.41
CA SER A 824 31.53 -0.40 16.64
C SER A 824 31.47 -1.83 17.16
N MET A 825 31.66 -2.00 18.46
CA MET A 825 31.36 -3.23 19.19
C MET A 825 30.22 -3.02 20.20
N THR A 826 29.45 -4.07 20.45
CA THR A 826 28.37 -4.12 21.48
C THR A 826 28.57 -5.37 22.36
N PRO A 827 27.95 -5.45 23.55
CA PRO A 827 28.20 -6.54 24.49
C PRO A 827 27.87 -7.94 23.95
N ASP A 828 26.94 -8.02 22.99
CA ASP A 828 26.45 -9.27 22.40
C ASP A 828 26.76 -9.38 20.89
N ASN A 829 27.57 -8.46 20.36
CA ASN A 829 27.88 -8.33 18.93
C ASN A 829 26.65 -8.12 18.02
N MET A 830 25.48 -7.80 18.58
CA MET A 830 24.26 -7.49 17.84
C MET A 830 24.10 -5.98 17.66
N PRO A 831 23.55 -5.51 16.53
CA PRO A 831 23.20 -4.10 16.35
C PRO A 831 22.17 -3.60 17.38
N LEU A 832 22.14 -2.29 17.58
CA LEU A 832 21.05 -1.60 18.29
C LEU A 832 20.16 -0.94 17.23
N ALA A 833 19.04 -1.56 16.88
CA ALA A 833 18.14 -1.11 15.83
C ALA A 833 16.66 -1.22 16.24
N GLY A 834 15.98 -0.09 16.39
CA GLY A 834 14.58 -0.06 16.83
C GLY A 834 14.14 1.29 17.39
N ALA A 835 12.94 1.32 17.97
CA ALA A 835 12.44 2.47 18.72
C ALA A 835 13.09 2.51 20.12
N VAL A 836 13.47 3.69 20.60
CA VAL A 836 13.89 3.91 21.98
C VAL A 836 12.64 4.11 22.82
N GLN A 837 12.24 3.13 23.62
CA GLN A 837 10.93 3.15 24.28
C GLN A 837 10.83 4.25 25.34
N SER A 838 11.96 4.61 25.98
CA SER A 838 12.03 5.71 26.95
C SER A 838 11.83 7.11 26.36
N ILE A 839 12.03 7.31 25.04
CA ILE A 839 11.94 8.62 24.40
C ILE A 839 11.11 8.50 23.13
N LYS A 840 9.87 8.99 23.16
CA LYS A 840 8.96 8.93 22.02
C LYS A 840 9.56 9.66 20.81
N GLY A 841 9.47 9.04 19.63
CA GLY A 841 9.99 9.61 18.38
C GLY A 841 11.49 9.40 18.15
N LEU A 842 12.24 8.87 19.13
CA LEU A 842 13.65 8.54 18.96
C LEU A 842 13.82 7.08 18.50
N TYR A 843 14.59 6.89 17.45
CA TYR A 843 14.95 5.58 16.91
C TYR A 843 16.46 5.47 16.78
N MET A 844 16.97 4.25 16.72
CA MET A 844 18.39 3.98 16.56
C MET A 844 18.62 2.90 15.50
N ALA A 845 19.75 2.99 14.80
CA ALA A 845 20.34 1.96 13.96
C ALA A 845 21.88 2.10 14.02
N VAL A 846 22.48 1.65 15.11
CA VAL A 846 23.91 1.80 15.39
C VAL A 846 24.59 0.45 15.60
N ALA A 847 25.92 0.43 15.48
CA ALA A 847 26.72 -0.80 15.46
C ALA A 847 26.28 -1.82 14.39
N VAL A 848 25.95 -1.32 13.20
CA VAL A 848 25.51 -2.14 12.07
C VAL A 848 26.68 -2.31 11.08
N TRP A 849 27.04 -3.55 10.79
CA TRP A 849 28.02 -3.90 9.77
C TRP A 849 27.50 -3.61 8.35
N VAL A 850 28.39 -3.35 7.39
CA VAL A 850 28.02 -3.23 5.95
C VAL A 850 27.24 -4.45 5.47
N THR A 851 27.57 -5.63 5.98
CA THR A 851 26.87 -6.91 5.75
C THR A 851 25.38 -6.87 6.08
N HIS A 852 24.96 -6.06 7.06
CA HIS A 852 23.58 -6.04 7.56
C HIS A 852 22.86 -4.72 7.25
N ALA A 853 23.53 -3.75 6.62
CA ALA A 853 23.07 -2.36 6.59
C ALA A 853 21.70 -2.17 5.92
N ALA A 854 21.51 -2.66 4.68
CA ALA A 854 20.23 -2.50 3.98
C ALA A 854 19.11 -3.34 4.61
N GLY A 855 19.42 -4.54 5.12
CA GLY A 855 18.47 -5.38 5.85
C GLY A 855 17.99 -4.72 7.14
N THR A 856 18.90 -4.15 7.94
CA THR A 856 18.55 -3.40 9.15
C THR A 856 17.74 -2.14 8.81
N ALA A 857 18.10 -1.42 7.73
CA ALA A 857 17.36 -0.26 7.28
C ALA A 857 15.91 -0.60 6.88
N LYS A 858 15.70 -1.69 6.14
CA LYS A 858 14.35 -2.19 5.79
C LYS A 858 13.55 -2.60 7.03
N PHE A 859 14.17 -3.34 7.95
CA PHE A 859 13.55 -3.72 9.20
C PHE A 859 13.09 -2.48 9.99
N LEU A 860 13.97 -1.50 10.17
CA LEU A 860 13.65 -0.29 10.94
C LEU A 860 12.62 0.59 10.23
N THR A 861 12.63 0.66 8.90
CA THR A 861 11.58 1.36 8.12
C THR A 861 10.21 0.78 8.43
N ARG A 862 10.06 -0.55 8.46
CA ARG A 862 8.79 -1.21 8.84
C ARG A 862 8.37 -0.88 10.27
N VAL A 863 9.33 -0.86 11.20
CA VAL A 863 9.08 -0.50 12.61
C VAL A 863 8.58 0.95 12.73
N ILE A 864 9.14 1.88 11.96
CA ILE A 864 8.72 3.28 11.91
C ILE A 864 7.33 3.41 11.24
N ASP A 865 7.03 2.59 10.24
CA ASP A 865 5.73 2.55 9.55
C ASP A 865 4.63 1.88 10.38
N GLY A 866 4.92 1.37 11.58
CA GLY A 866 3.94 0.69 12.43
C GLY A 866 3.52 -0.68 11.88
N ILE A 867 4.29 -1.26 10.96
CA ILE A 867 4.01 -2.56 10.39
C ILE A 867 4.57 -3.62 11.34
N ASP A 868 3.68 -4.48 11.85
CA ASP A 868 4.10 -5.58 12.71
C ASP A 868 5.09 -6.52 12.00
N GLY A 869 6.07 -6.98 12.78
CA GLY A 869 7.19 -7.78 12.32
C GLY A 869 7.59 -8.78 13.39
N ASP A 870 8.45 -9.71 13.01
CA ASP A 870 8.95 -10.81 13.85
C ASP A 870 9.44 -10.30 15.22
N GLU A 871 8.74 -10.71 16.28
CA GLU A 871 8.99 -10.29 17.65
C GLU A 871 10.37 -10.72 18.14
N ALA A 872 10.90 -11.86 17.67
CA ALA A 872 12.24 -12.32 18.02
C ALA A 872 13.32 -11.39 17.45
N VAL A 873 13.12 -10.89 16.23
CA VAL A 873 14.02 -9.90 15.61
C VAL A 873 13.94 -8.57 16.35
N ARG A 874 12.73 -8.09 16.69
CA ARG A 874 12.56 -6.84 17.45
C ARG A 874 13.26 -6.91 18.81
N ARG A 875 13.10 -8.01 19.54
CA ARG A 875 13.75 -8.21 20.84
C ARG A 875 15.27 -8.28 20.73
N ALA A 876 15.79 -8.98 19.73
CA ALA A 876 17.23 -9.13 19.54
C ALA A 876 17.93 -7.81 19.14
N LEU A 877 17.22 -6.93 18.44
CA LEU A 877 17.75 -5.65 17.99
C LEU A 877 17.38 -4.46 18.88
N ASP A 878 16.52 -4.66 19.88
CA ASP A 878 16.01 -3.59 20.76
C ASP A 878 17.16 -2.69 21.27
N PRO A 879 17.13 -1.36 20.99
CA PRO A 879 18.14 -0.42 21.47
C PRO A 879 18.22 -0.34 23.00
N GLU A 880 17.16 -0.69 23.73
CA GLU A 880 17.10 -0.62 25.19
C GLU A 880 17.27 -1.97 25.88
N ARG A 881 17.70 -3.03 25.18
CA ARG A 881 17.86 -4.37 25.79
C ARG A 881 18.88 -4.44 26.93
N PHE A 882 19.78 -3.46 27.04
CA PHE A 882 20.76 -3.35 28.12
C PHE A 882 20.35 -2.36 29.23
N LYS A 883 19.10 -1.89 29.22
CA LYS A 883 18.57 -0.98 30.22
C LYS A 883 18.74 -1.55 31.63
N GLY A 884 19.26 -0.72 32.55
CA GLY A 884 19.55 -1.10 33.93
C GLY A 884 20.92 -1.76 34.14
N GLY A 885 21.68 -2.02 33.09
CA GLY A 885 23.08 -2.48 33.19
C GLY A 885 24.04 -1.34 33.53
N ASP A 886 25.13 -1.69 34.22
CA ASP A 886 26.25 -0.78 34.48
C ASP A 886 27.07 -0.55 33.20
N LEU A 887 27.19 0.71 32.76
CA LEU A 887 27.81 1.05 31.48
C LEU A 887 29.28 0.60 31.40
N ALA A 888 30.06 0.77 32.46
CA ALA A 888 31.47 0.35 32.47
C ALA A 888 31.61 -1.18 32.29
N THR A 889 30.72 -1.95 32.92
CA THR A 889 30.64 -3.40 32.74
C THR A 889 30.26 -3.77 31.30
N LEU A 890 29.29 -3.07 30.71
CA LEU A 890 28.84 -3.31 29.33
C LEU A 890 29.90 -2.92 28.29
N GLU A 891 30.64 -1.82 28.51
CA GLU A 891 31.78 -1.41 27.67
C GLU A 891 32.87 -2.46 27.68
N LYS A 892 33.20 -2.99 28.88
CA LYS A 892 34.16 -4.09 29.01
C LYS A 892 33.70 -5.33 28.24
N ALA A 893 32.41 -5.69 28.34
CA ALA A 893 31.85 -6.81 27.57
C ALA A 893 31.92 -6.57 26.06
N SER A 894 31.67 -5.34 25.62
CA SER A 894 31.78 -4.95 24.20
C SER A 894 33.20 -5.12 23.66
N LEU A 895 34.21 -4.76 24.46
CA LEU A 895 35.62 -4.98 24.11
C LEU A 895 35.96 -6.47 24.01
N VAL A 896 35.49 -7.30 24.95
CA VAL A 896 35.70 -8.76 24.91
C VAL A 896 35.09 -9.37 23.64
N GLY A 897 33.90 -8.90 23.24
CA GLY A 897 33.20 -9.38 22.04
C GLY A 897 34.01 -9.27 20.75
N TYR A 898 35.04 -8.42 20.69
CA TYR A 898 35.91 -8.25 19.53
C TYR A 898 36.66 -9.54 19.17
N ASN A 899 37.22 -10.20 20.18
CA ASN A 899 37.94 -11.46 19.99
C ASN A 899 36.98 -12.62 19.70
N GLU A 900 35.71 -12.49 20.08
CA GLU A 900 34.70 -13.52 19.89
C GLU A 900 33.98 -13.46 18.53
N ILE A 901 34.36 -12.54 17.62
CA ILE A 901 33.73 -12.37 16.30
C ILE A 901 33.58 -13.67 15.51
N TYR A 902 34.54 -14.60 15.63
CA TYR A 902 34.47 -15.92 14.98
C TYR A 902 34.03 -17.08 15.88
N LYS A 903 33.83 -16.84 17.19
CA LYS A 903 33.43 -17.85 18.19
C LYS A 903 34.21 -19.17 18.07
N THR A 904 35.53 -19.06 17.96
CA THR A 904 36.46 -20.18 17.70
C THR A 904 36.97 -20.86 18.97
N GLN A 905 36.73 -20.26 20.14
CA GLN A 905 36.94 -20.89 21.43
C GLN A 905 35.59 -21.33 22.01
N GLU A 906 35.49 -22.56 22.53
CA GLU A 906 34.48 -22.86 23.53
C GLU A 906 34.72 -21.87 24.67
N ALA A 907 33.76 -21.00 24.94
CA ALA A 907 33.81 -20.09 26.08
C ALA A 907 33.99 -20.95 27.34
N GLN A 908 35.22 -21.05 27.84
CA GLN A 908 35.45 -21.41 29.23
C GLN A 908 34.96 -20.22 30.04
N LEU A 909 33.84 -20.44 30.72
CA LEU A 909 33.22 -19.60 31.74
C LEU A 909 34.22 -18.83 32.60
#